data_AF-A0A941WXP6-F1
#
_entry.id   AF-A0A941WXP6-F1
#
_cell.length_a   1.000
_cell.length_b   1.000
_cell.length_c   1.000
_cell.angle_alpha   90.00
_cell.angle_beta   90.00
_cell.angle_gamma   90.00
#
_symmetry.space_group_name_H-M   'P 1'
#
loop_
_entity.id
_entity.type
_entity.pdbx_description
1 polymer ?
#
loop_
_entity_poly.entity_id
_entity_poly.type
_entity_poly.pdbx_seq_one_letter_code
_entity_poly.pdbx_strand_id
1 'polypeptide(L)'
;GKNEYTFYYTKRADLSYTVYYKEQGTENELADAKVVDGKTFGDVVTENAIDIDGYNKVNPTSAEITITTGKNEYTFYYTKRADLSYTVYYKEQGTETELADAKVVNNKTFEEKITASIKAEDNATEKPKPIDGYECVEVKPGTLLIGTGENVITFYYVKLCQYKIEYYLNGNLAEQYTVGPEKIRVGTTIGFETKTEELEKIDSAISGYQYIKYVGVDGKDNEGTTAYRDMNVIKVYYGLPVTSIKKTATELVNAGDEIEYTIEVSNTGDWKTTITVTDTLEETEYVDGSSNVTPSIDGKTLSWSIELEARGSETISFRAKTNNKSYGAEISNTAKIKGTNKEDTAVTRVNEIDVTYSEWLEGQKGTDLNIVFVLDNSSSMNFPIAGKTYVKDDLNGKESHVTPIAPSDKDKTRIENAKSAINSFIDSQANNKNTTMEVVTFNKSKTGTAKNMMTLMDIPDKDIQYRENFWDSYYYIEINGIECRVKKNVTGTDGKKHCGVYIPIEYGARLIGDNSASNDILKKNVSEISISSEQNGFGTYVEPAFKLINDNKEKQYLKDGKKNIIIVLADGIFNDDSNKELQKLKNTLETNGGEIYCVGFGSGTEYDSTALANMSTNNKCYEAKDAGTLLTKFNEILASVGKTQKGITQNGKITFEEAKNTIKVSEECPIVATYGDSENETVLFTCTSDNADEMWNKYGLKIDGKIISWDAKQFAIANEGIKVPNNIKIKYYISRQ
;
A
#
# COMPACT_ATOMS: atom_id res chain seq x y z
N GLY A 1 -109.63 123.67 -59.86
CA GLY A 1 -109.42 122.78 -58.70
C GLY A 1 -108.15 121.99 -58.91
N LYS A 2 -107.36 121.78 -57.85
CA LYS A 2 -106.17 120.91 -57.83
C LYS A 2 -106.41 119.94 -56.68
N ASN A 3 -106.47 118.64 -56.97
CA ASN A 3 -106.54 117.62 -55.94
C ASN A 3 -105.12 117.17 -55.63
N GLU A 4 -104.74 117.30 -54.37
CA GLU A 4 -103.49 116.79 -53.82
C GLU A 4 -103.86 115.68 -52.83
N TYR A 5 -103.22 114.52 -52.97
CA TYR A 5 -103.37 113.40 -52.05
C TYR A 5 -102.05 113.19 -51.33
N THR A 6 -102.06 113.38 -50.01
CA THR A 6 -100.95 113.05 -49.13
C THR A 6 -101.15 111.65 -48.60
N PHE A 7 -100.17 110.78 -48.84
CA PHE A 7 -100.13 109.44 -48.25
C PHE A 7 -99.13 109.43 -47.10
N TYR A 8 -99.53 108.84 -45.97
CA TYR A 8 -98.67 108.57 -44.83
C TYR A 8 -98.27 107.09 -44.85
N TYR A 9 -96.98 106.82 -44.87
CA TYR A 9 -96.44 105.47 -44.79
C TYR A 9 -95.62 105.31 -43.51
N THR A 10 -95.86 104.22 -42.79
CA THR A 10 -95.01 103.80 -41.67
C THR A 10 -94.00 102.79 -42.19
N LYS A 11 -92.74 102.93 -41.81
CA LYS A 11 -91.71 101.93 -42.14
C LYS A 11 -92.11 100.58 -41.54
N ARG A 12 -91.96 99.50 -42.33
CA ARG A 12 -92.16 98.12 -41.85
C ARG A 12 -91.23 97.84 -40.66
N ALA A 13 -91.75 97.16 -39.64
CA ALA A 13 -91.04 96.80 -38.40
C ALA A 13 -91.11 95.29 -38.09
N ASP A 14 -91.54 94.51 -39.07
CA ASP A 14 -91.78 93.07 -39.01
C ASP A 14 -90.72 92.26 -39.80
N LEU A 15 -89.56 92.88 -40.10
CA LEU A 15 -88.50 92.27 -40.89
C LEU A 15 -87.50 91.53 -39.99
N SER A 16 -86.75 90.58 -40.54
CA SER A 16 -85.71 89.84 -39.81
C SER A 16 -84.42 89.81 -40.60
N TYR A 17 -83.34 89.42 -39.91
CA TYR A 17 -82.09 89.02 -40.57
C TYR A 17 -81.57 87.71 -40.00
N THR A 18 -80.75 87.03 -40.79
CA THR A 18 -80.10 85.77 -40.41
C THR A 18 -78.61 85.85 -40.64
N VAL A 19 -77.83 85.46 -39.63
CA VAL A 19 -76.37 85.33 -39.73
C VAL A 19 -76.01 83.85 -39.75
N TYR A 20 -75.32 83.44 -40.81
CA TYR A 20 -74.78 82.09 -40.97
C TYR A 20 -73.29 82.08 -40.64
N TYR A 21 -72.82 80.95 -40.10
CA TYR A 21 -71.41 80.72 -39.79
C TYR A 21 -70.94 79.50 -40.58
N LYS A 22 -70.19 79.71 -41.66
CA LYS A 22 -69.86 78.65 -42.62
C LYS A 22 -68.36 78.48 -42.81
N GLU A 23 -67.92 77.27 -43.10
CA GLU A 23 -66.53 77.03 -43.53
C GLU A 23 -66.32 77.61 -44.93
N GLN A 24 -65.28 78.42 -45.08
CA GLN A 24 -64.98 79.16 -46.31
C GLN A 24 -64.80 78.22 -47.49
N GLY A 25 -65.56 78.47 -48.57
CA GLY A 25 -65.50 77.65 -49.79
C GLY A 25 -66.34 76.38 -49.73
N THR A 26 -67.14 76.19 -48.67
CA THR A 26 -68.08 75.06 -48.53
C THR A 26 -69.48 75.56 -48.12
N GLU A 27 -70.48 74.67 -48.18
CA GLU A 27 -71.82 74.92 -47.61
C GLU A 27 -71.96 74.38 -46.17
N ASN A 28 -70.86 73.96 -45.55
CA ASN A 28 -70.88 73.37 -44.22
C ASN A 28 -71.14 74.45 -43.15
N GLU A 29 -72.24 74.32 -42.42
CA GLU A 29 -72.58 75.19 -41.29
C GLU A 29 -71.85 74.74 -40.04
N LEU A 30 -71.09 75.66 -39.43
CA LEU A 30 -70.21 75.37 -38.28
C LEU A 30 -70.86 75.70 -36.93
N ALA A 31 -71.95 76.47 -36.95
CA ALA A 31 -72.76 76.80 -35.80
C ALA A 31 -74.18 77.14 -36.27
N ASP A 32 -75.16 77.03 -35.37
CA ASP A 32 -76.55 77.37 -35.66
C ASP A 32 -76.68 78.82 -36.14
N ALA A 33 -77.49 79.01 -37.18
CA ALA A 33 -77.74 80.34 -37.73
C ALA A 33 -78.43 81.24 -36.69
N LYS A 34 -77.93 82.46 -36.53
CA LYS A 34 -78.53 83.46 -35.64
C LYS A 34 -79.64 84.20 -36.39
N VAL A 35 -80.89 83.95 -36.02
CA VAL A 35 -82.06 84.66 -36.55
C VAL A 35 -82.51 85.72 -35.56
N VAL A 36 -82.72 86.95 -36.05
CA VAL A 36 -83.23 88.05 -35.21
C VAL A 36 -84.39 88.72 -35.93
N ASP A 37 -85.56 88.64 -35.30
CA ASP A 37 -86.82 89.17 -35.82
C ASP A 37 -87.14 90.59 -35.31
N GLY A 38 -88.18 91.21 -35.88
CA GLY A 38 -88.76 92.47 -35.39
C GLY A 38 -87.93 93.73 -35.68
N LYS A 39 -87.29 93.80 -36.84
CA LYS A 39 -86.44 94.93 -37.28
C LYS A 39 -87.16 95.88 -38.22
N THR A 40 -86.77 97.16 -38.17
CA THR A 40 -87.39 98.22 -38.96
C THR A 40 -86.65 98.47 -40.27
N PHE A 41 -87.39 98.74 -41.34
CA PHE A 41 -86.85 99.02 -42.66
C PHE A 41 -85.88 100.23 -42.63
N GLY A 42 -84.64 99.98 -43.05
CA GLY A 42 -83.54 100.95 -43.04
C GLY A 42 -82.72 100.97 -41.75
N ASP A 43 -83.01 100.15 -40.75
CA ASP A 43 -82.13 99.96 -39.60
C ASP A 43 -80.78 99.37 -40.05
N VAL A 44 -79.70 99.77 -39.40
CA VAL A 44 -78.38 99.17 -39.58
C VAL A 44 -78.02 98.44 -38.29
N VAL A 45 -77.77 97.14 -38.38
CA VAL A 45 -77.36 96.29 -37.26
C VAL A 45 -75.93 95.81 -37.48
N THR A 46 -75.12 95.83 -36.42
CA THR A 46 -73.75 95.31 -36.45
C THR A 46 -73.72 93.92 -35.85
N GLU A 47 -73.17 92.96 -36.60
CA GLU A 47 -72.95 91.59 -36.14
C GLU A 47 -71.46 91.27 -36.16
N ASN A 48 -71.05 90.37 -35.27
CA ASN A 48 -69.66 89.94 -35.16
C ASN A 48 -69.56 88.42 -35.32
N ALA A 49 -68.47 87.97 -35.93
CA ALA A 49 -68.12 86.56 -35.99
C ALA A 49 -67.89 86.00 -34.57
N ILE A 50 -68.54 84.87 -34.26
CA ILE A 50 -68.34 84.14 -33.00
C ILE A 50 -67.08 83.28 -33.06
N ASP A 51 -66.50 82.93 -31.91
CA ASP A 51 -65.43 81.94 -31.86
C ASP A 51 -66.01 80.54 -32.07
N ILE A 52 -65.38 79.76 -32.94
CA ILE A 52 -65.76 78.38 -33.24
C ILE A 52 -64.51 77.52 -33.07
N ASP A 53 -64.59 76.52 -32.19
CA ASP A 53 -63.48 75.63 -31.88
C ASP A 53 -62.96 74.95 -33.15
N GLY A 54 -61.65 75.05 -33.36
CA GLY A 54 -60.97 74.44 -34.51
C GLY A 54 -60.94 75.32 -35.76
N TYR A 55 -61.50 76.54 -35.70
CA TYR A 55 -61.60 77.44 -36.84
C TYR A 55 -61.06 78.86 -36.55
N ASN A 56 -60.40 79.45 -37.54
CA ASN A 56 -59.99 80.85 -37.57
C ASN A 56 -61.05 81.68 -38.32
N LYS A 57 -61.38 82.86 -37.80
CA LYS A 57 -62.29 83.81 -38.44
C LYS A 57 -61.65 84.43 -39.68
N VAL A 58 -62.38 84.48 -40.79
CA VAL A 58 -61.94 85.16 -42.01
C VAL A 58 -62.44 86.59 -42.00
N ASN A 59 -61.57 87.55 -42.35
CA ASN A 59 -61.98 88.94 -42.46
C ASN A 59 -62.97 89.15 -43.64
N PRO A 60 -64.01 89.98 -43.48
CA PRO A 60 -64.28 90.81 -42.29
C PRO A 60 -64.98 90.04 -41.16
N THR A 61 -64.52 90.26 -39.92
CA THR A 61 -65.09 89.62 -38.70
C THR A 61 -66.22 90.41 -38.05
N SER A 62 -66.60 91.53 -38.64
CA SER A 62 -67.76 92.34 -38.28
C SER A 62 -68.43 92.84 -39.56
N ALA A 63 -69.75 92.94 -39.56
CA ALA A 63 -70.50 93.41 -40.70
C ALA A 63 -71.73 94.21 -40.27
N GLU A 64 -72.01 95.26 -41.03
CA GLU A 64 -73.24 96.04 -40.93
C GLU A 64 -74.28 95.50 -41.91
N ILE A 65 -75.44 95.11 -41.40
CA ILE A 65 -76.57 94.64 -42.21
C ILE A 65 -77.62 95.74 -42.21
N THR A 66 -77.91 96.30 -43.39
CA THR A 66 -79.02 97.24 -43.55
C THR A 66 -80.30 96.48 -43.84
N ILE A 67 -81.34 96.69 -43.03
CA ILE A 67 -82.60 95.96 -43.11
C ILE A 67 -83.43 96.45 -44.29
N THR A 68 -83.67 95.56 -45.24
CA THR A 68 -84.49 95.81 -46.44
C THR A 68 -85.72 94.90 -46.47
N THR A 69 -86.61 95.10 -47.43
CA THR A 69 -87.78 94.24 -47.65
C THR A 69 -87.45 92.90 -48.31
N GLY A 70 -86.20 92.67 -48.73
CA GLY A 70 -85.72 91.39 -49.27
C GLY A 70 -85.12 90.48 -48.19
N LYS A 71 -84.41 89.43 -48.62
CA LYS A 71 -83.65 88.56 -47.69
C LYS A 71 -82.48 89.35 -47.11
N ASN A 72 -82.45 89.49 -45.78
CA ASN A 72 -81.35 90.10 -45.06
C ASN A 72 -80.50 88.99 -44.45
N GLU A 73 -79.54 88.47 -45.21
CA GLU A 73 -78.67 87.36 -44.79
C GLU A 73 -77.22 87.81 -44.85
N TYR A 74 -76.43 87.45 -43.84
CA TYR A 74 -74.98 87.64 -43.85
C TYR A 74 -74.28 86.36 -43.43
N THR A 75 -73.13 86.06 -44.04
CA THR A 75 -72.35 84.86 -43.70
C THR A 75 -70.97 85.26 -43.23
N PHE A 76 -70.61 84.87 -42.01
CA PHE A 76 -69.22 84.88 -41.56
C PHE A 76 -68.54 83.59 -42.01
N TYR A 77 -67.39 83.72 -42.65
CA TYR A 77 -66.60 82.59 -43.13
C TYR A 77 -65.45 82.26 -42.19
N TYR A 78 -65.11 80.98 -42.14
CA TYR A 78 -64.09 80.43 -41.26
C TYR A 78 -63.18 79.48 -42.02
N THR A 79 -61.89 79.44 -41.67
CA THR A 79 -60.94 78.44 -42.17
C THR A 79 -60.48 77.57 -41.02
N LYS A 80 -60.31 76.27 -41.25
CA LYS A 80 -59.74 75.36 -40.23
C LYS A 80 -58.42 75.89 -39.68
N ARG A 81 -58.25 75.77 -38.37
CA ARG A 81 -56.96 75.98 -37.70
C ARG A 81 -55.93 75.03 -38.30
N ALA A 82 -54.73 75.54 -38.50
CA ALA A 82 -53.58 74.79 -39.04
C ALA A 82 -52.35 74.89 -38.12
N ASP A 83 -52.55 75.36 -36.90
CA ASP A 83 -51.55 75.57 -35.84
C ASP A 83 -51.62 74.48 -34.75
N LEU A 84 -52.38 73.40 -34.98
CA LEU A 84 -52.54 72.30 -34.03
C LEU A 84 -51.38 71.31 -34.13
N SER A 85 -51.25 70.44 -33.12
CA SER A 85 -50.22 69.41 -33.09
C SER A 85 -50.77 68.11 -32.51
N TYR A 86 -50.05 67.01 -32.74
CA TYR A 86 -50.21 65.77 -31.98
C TYR A 86 -48.86 65.28 -31.48
N THR A 87 -48.92 64.51 -30.39
CA THR A 87 -47.75 63.90 -29.77
C THR A 87 -47.84 62.38 -29.87
N VAL A 88 -46.74 61.76 -30.30
CA VAL A 88 -46.59 60.30 -30.31
C VAL A 88 -45.72 59.87 -29.14
N TYR A 89 -46.29 59.05 -28.24
CA TYR A 89 -45.57 58.44 -27.13
C TYR A 89 -45.18 56.99 -27.43
N TYR A 90 -44.07 56.56 -26.84
CA TYR A 90 -43.58 55.19 -26.89
C TYR A 90 -43.45 54.69 -25.45
N LYS A 91 -44.42 53.91 -24.99
CA LYS A 91 -44.53 53.50 -23.59
C LYS A 91 -44.41 51.99 -23.42
N GLU A 92 -43.92 51.55 -22.27
CA GLU A 92 -44.03 50.14 -21.89
C GLU A 92 -45.50 49.79 -21.58
N GLN A 93 -45.94 48.62 -22.05
CA GLN A 93 -47.34 48.21 -21.91
C GLN A 93 -47.70 48.02 -20.43
N GLY A 94 -48.80 48.65 -20.00
CA GLY A 94 -49.29 48.56 -18.63
C GLY A 94 -48.55 49.46 -17.63
N THR A 95 -47.61 50.30 -18.06
CA THR A 95 -46.91 51.28 -17.22
C THR A 95 -46.96 52.68 -17.83
N GLU A 96 -46.59 53.71 -17.06
CA GLU A 96 -46.40 55.08 -17.55
C GLU A 96 -44.95 55.37 -18.00
N THR A 97 -44.10 54.34 -18.04
CA THR A 97 -42.69 54.47 -18.42
C THR A 97 -42.55 54.80 -19.90
N GLU A 98 -41.92 55.93 -20.20
CA GLU A 98 -41.54 56.32 -21.55
C GLU A 98 -40.22 55.65 -21.96
N LEU A 99 -40.20 54.99 -23.11
CA LEU A 99 -39.06 54.24 -23.63
C LEU A 99 -38.23 55.01 -24.65
N ALA A 100 -38.76 56.12 -25.16
CA ALA A 100 -38.10 57.03 -26.09
C ALA A 100 -38.77 58.41 -26.03
N ASP A 101 -38.03 59.45 -26.40
CA ASP A 101 -38.55 60.81 -26.48
C ASP A 101 -39.81 60.88 -27.36
N ALA A 102 -40.81 61.59 -26.84
CA ALA A 102 -42.06 61.81 -27.54
C ALA A 102 -41.84 62.60 -28.84
N LYS A 103 -42.50 62.18 -29.92
CA LYS A 103 -42.44 62.87 -31.21
C LYS A 103 -43.62 63.84 -31.31
N VAL A 104 -43.32 65.14 -31.30
CA VAL A 104 -44.34 66.19 -31.52
C VAL A 104 -44.37 66.56 -32.99
N VAL A 105 -45.56 66.50 -33.60
CA VAL A 105 -45.77 66.89 -35.00
C VAL A 105 -46.69 68.10 -35.02
N ASN A 106 -46.13 69.24 -35.44
CA ASN A 106 -46.80 70.54 -35.46
C ASN A 106 -47.48 70.84 -36.80
N ASN A 107 -48.21 71.95 -36.84
CA ASN A 107 -48.85 72.52 -38.03
C ASN A 107 -49.87 71.59 -38.69
N LYS A 108 -50.71 70.96 -37.87
CA LYS A 108 -51.80 70.09 -38.32
C LYS A 108 -53.12 70.83 -38.43
N THR A 109 -53.91 70.42 -39.41
CA THR A 109 -55.22 71.04 -39.68
C THR A 109 -56.30 70.37 -38.83
N PHE A 110 -57.24 71.15 -38.32
CA PHE A 110 -58.40 70.63 -37.58
C PHE A 110 -59.17 69.58 -38.41
N GLU A 111 -59.56 68.47 -37.77
CA GLU A 111 -60.15 67.26 -38.38
C GLU A 111 -59.24 66.47 -39.35
N GLU A 112 -57.95 66.81 -39.45
CA GLU A 112 -57.01 65.98 -40.21
C GLU A 112 -56.95 64.56 -39.59
N LYS A 113 -57.01 63.54 -40.45
CA LYS A 113 -56.96 62.14 -40.04
C LYS A 113 -55.53 61.62 -40.05
N ILE A 114 -55.02 61.26 -38.88
CA ILE A 114 -53.72 60.60 -38.70
C ILE A 114 -53.94 59.12 -38.44
N THR A 115 -53.21 58.24 -39.12
CA THR A 115 -53.32 56.78 -38.96
C THR A 115 -52.05 56.20 -38.35
N ALA A 116 -52.18 55.21 -37.47
CA ALA A 116 -51.06 54.53 -36.85
C ALA A 116 -51.26 53.02 -36.88
N SER A 117 -50.20 52.27 -37.23
CA SER A 117 -50.25 50.81 -37.26
C SER A 117 -48.88 50.20 -36.93
N ILE A 118 -48.90 49.09 -36.21
CA ILE A 118 -47.71 48.27 -35.92
C ILE A 118 -47.33 47.33 -37.07
N LYS A 119 -48.27 47.04 -37.97
CA LYS A 119 -48.03 46.15 -39.11
C LYS A 119 -47.17 46.86 -40.13
N ALA A 120 -46.08 46.26 -40.58
CA ALA A 120 -45.14 46.93 -41.50
C ALA A 120 -45.80 47.22 -42.86
N GLU A 121 -46.69 46.34 -43.31
CA GLU A 121 -47.39 46.38 -44.59
C GLU A 121 -48.47 47.47 -44.70
N ASP A 122 -48.98 48.00 -43.58
CA ASP A 122 -50.01 49.04 -43.59
C ASP A 122 -49.41 50.38 -44.04
N ASN A 123 -50.07 51.14 -44.91
CA ASN A 123 -49.62 52.50 -45.28
C ASN A 123 -50.08 53.56 -44.26
N ALA A 124 -49.71 53.39 -42.98
CA ALA A 124 -50.09 54.29 -41.89
C ALA A 124 -49.12 55.47 -41.75
N THR A 125 -49.65 56.64 -41.32
CA THR A 125 -48.87 57.87 -41.10
C THR A 125 -47.79 57.71 -40.04
N GLU A 126 -48.11 57.02 -38.94
CA GLU A 126 -47.19 56.74 -37.85
C GLU A 126 -46.91 55.24 -37.74
N LYS A 127 -45.63 54.93 -37.48
CA LYS A 127 -45.09 53.57 -37.34
C LYS A 127 -44.35 53.45 -36.01
N PRO A 128 -44.27 52.23 -35.44
CA PRO A 128 -43.49 52.03 -34.23
C PRO A 128 -42.02 52.35 -34.50
N LYS A 129 -41.38 52.97 -33.51
CA LYS A 129 -39.93 53.19 -33.50
C LYS A 129 -39.26 51.90 -33.04
N PRO A 130 -38.20 51.42 -33.71
CA PRO A 130 -37.37 50.35 -33.15
C PRO A 130 -36.76 50.80 -31.83
N ILE A 131 -37.01 50.05 -30.75
CA ILE A 131 -36.46 50.29 -29.42
C ILE A 131 -35.72 49.01 -29.01
N ASP A 132 -34.43 49.14 -28.69
CA ASP A 132 -33.61 47.98 -28.34
C ASP A 132 -34.13 47.31 -27.06
N GLY A 133 -34.19 45.97 -27.06
CA GLY A 133 -34.75 45.18 -25.97
C GLY A 133 -36.28 45.22 -25.84
N TYR A 134 -37.02 45.81 -26.78
CA TYR A 134 -38.49 45.88 -26.73
C TYR A 134 -39.14 45.50 -28.06
N GLU A 135 -40.35 44.95 -27.99
CA GLU A 135 -41.21 44.65 -29.14
C GLU A 135 -42.47 45.51 -29.07
N CYS A 136 -42.81 46.23 -30.14
CA CYS A 136 -44.09 46.93 -30.19
C CYS A 136 -45.22 45.94 -30.42
N VAL A 137 -46.18 45.88 -29.49
CA VAL A 137 -47.29 44.91 -29.54
C VAL A 137 -48.64 45.58 -29.82
N GLU A 138 -48.73 46.89 -29.63
CA GLU A 138 -50.01 47.59 -29.68
C GLU A 138 -49.81 49.09 -29.98
N VAL A 139 -50.81 49.71 -30.62
CA VAL A 139 -50.88 51.16 -30.82
C VAL A 139 -52.32 51.65 -30.57
N LYS A 140 -52.47 52.75 -29.83
CA LYS A 140 -53.77 53.36 -29.53
C LYS A 140 -53.72 54.91 -29.58
N PRO A 141 -54.72 55.55 -30.21
CA PRO A 141 -55.68 54.96 -31.15
C PRO A 141 -54.98 54.61 -32.48
N GLY A 142 -55.51 53.65 -33.23
CA GLY A 142 -55.02 53.36 -34.60
C GLY A 142 -55.42 54.43 -35.63
N THR A 143 -56.35 55.31 -35.27
CA THR A 143 -56.74 56.48 -36.06
C THR A 143 -57.07 57.62 -35.11
N LEU A 144 -56.48 58.78 -35.35
CA LEU A 144 -56.68 60.02 -34.60
C LEU A 144 -57.24 61.09 -35.53
N LEU A 145 -58.29 61.78 -35.12
CA LEU A 145 -58.76 63.01 -35.76
C LEU A 145 -58.26 64.19 -34.93
N ILE A 146 -57.59 65.15 -35.59
CA ILE A 146 -57.02 66.32 -34.90
C ILE A 146 -58.13 67.23 -34.35
N GLY A 147 -58.21 67.32 -33.03
CA GLY A 147 -59.10 68.22 -32.30
C GLY A 147 -58.38 69.43 -31.70
N THR A 148 -59.12 70.26 -30.97
CA THR A 148 -58.59 71.45 -30.27
C THR A 148 -57.95 71.16 -28.91
N GLY A 149 -58.18 69.96 -28.36
CA GLY A 149 -57.57 69.47 -27.12
C GLY A 149 -56.26 68.72 -27.35
N GLU A 150 -55.85 67.89 -26.39
CA GLU A 150 -54.67 67.05 -26.52
C GLU A 150 -54.90 65.94 -27.56
N ASN A 151 -54.02 65.90 -28.57
CA ASN A 151 -54.05 64.90 -29.63
C ASN A 151 -52.88 63.93 -29.43
N VAL A 152 -53.18 62.68 -29.07
CA VAL A 152 -52.17 61.72 -28.64
C VAL A 152 -52.30 60.37 -29.35
N ILE A 153 -51.16 59.83 -29.80
CA ILE A 153 -51.00 58.43 -30.24
C ILE A 153 -49.95 57.78 -29.35
N THR A 154 -50.22 56.59 -28.83
CA THR A 154 -49.27 55.85 -27.99
C THR A 154 -49.01 54.47 -28.59
N PHE A 155 -47.74 54.17 -28.85
CA PHE A 155 -47.26 52.82 -29.14
C PHE A 155 -46.84 52.15 -27.84
N TYR A 156 -47.38 50.96 -27.58
CA TYR A 156 -47.08 50.15 -26.40
C TYR A 156 -46.12 49.01 -26.75
N TYR A 157 -45.11 48.85 -25.90
CA TYR A 157 -44.03 47.90 -26.08
C TYR A 157 -43.97 46.92 -24.93
N VAL A 158 -43.57 45.68 -25.22
CA VAL A 158 -43.28 44.65 -24.22
C VAL A 158 -41.78 44.41 -24.20
N LYS A 159 -41.21 44.31 -23.00
CA LYS A 159 -39.79 44.02 -22.81
C LYS A 159 -39.46 42.62 -23.33
N LEU A 160 -38.41 42.55 -24.14
CA LEU A 160 -37.81 41.32 -24.62
C LEU A 160 -36.64 40.93 -23.71
N CYS A 161 -36.43 39.64 -23.62
CA CYS A 161 -35.23 39.03 -23.10
C CYS A 161 -34.72 37.98 -24.09
N GLN A 162 -33.58 37.39 -23.80
CA GLN A 162 -33.01 36.32 -24.60
C GLN A 162 -33.09 34.98 -23.87
N TYR A 163 -33.16 33.88 -24.62
CA TYR A 163 -32.99 32.54 -24.08
C TYR A 163 -32.09 31.70 -24.98
N LYS A 164 -31.37 30.74 -24.36
CA LYS A 164 -30.62 29.69 -25.06
C LYS A 164 -30.82 28.35 -24.38
N ILE A 165 -30.66 27.27 -25.14
CA ILE A 165 -30.73 25.89 -24.67
C ILE A 165 -29.34 25.28 -24.76
N GLU A 166 -28.81 24.84 -23.62
CA GLU A 166 -27.53 24.16 -23.49
C GLU A 166 -27.74 22.66 -23.31
N TYR A 167 -27.09 21.86 -24.14
CA TYR A 167 -27.11 20.40 -24.03
C TYR A 167 -25.88 19.90 -23.29
N TYR A 168 -26.09 19.01 -22.34
CA TYR A 168 -25.03 18.38 -21.56
C TYR A 168 -25.03 16.88 -21.85
N LEU A 169 -23.93 16.39 -22.42
CA LEU A 169 -23.70 14.97 -22.70
C LEU A 169 -22.74 14.39 -21.67
N ASN A 170 -23.20 13.44 -20.85
CA ASN A 170 -22.46 12.93 -19.69
C ASN A 170 -21.88 14.08 -18.82
N GLY A 171 -22.71 15.10 -18.58
CA GLY A 171 -22.37 16.24 -17.73
C GLY A 171 -21.50 17.31 -18.37
N ASN A 172 -21.02 17.13 -19.60
CA ASN A 172 -20.21 18.11 -20.32
C ASN A 172 -21.07 18.92 -21.30
N LEU A 173 -20.90 20.25 -21.31
CA LEU A 173 -21.57 21.14 -22.25
C LEU A 173 -21.15 20.79 -23.68
N ALA A 174 -22.12 20.42 -24.51
CA ALA A 174 -21.94 20.15 -25.92
C ALA A 174 -22.30 21.39 -26.72
N GLU A 175 -21.36 22.35 -26.78
CA GLU A 175 -21.55 23.67 -27.39
C GLU A 175 -22.10 23.62 -28.82
N GLN A 176 -21.70 22.60 -29.59
CA GLN A 176 -22.15 22.40 -30.98
C GLN A 176 -23.65 22.12 -31.12
N TYR A 177 -24.33 21.73 -30.04
CA TYR A 177 -25.77 21.49 -30.00
C TYR A 177 -26.53 22.61 -29.28
N THR A 178 -25.84 23.62 -28.77
CA THR A 178 -26.50 24.76 -28.11
C THR A 178 -27.35 25.54 -29.12
N VAL A 179 -28.60 25.82 -28.75
CA VAL A 179 -29.57 26.56 -29.58
C VAL A 179 -29.78 27.96 -29.02
N GLY A 180 -29.85 28.97 -29.91
CA GLY A 180 -30.01 30.39 -29.55
C GLY A 180 -28.68 31.18 -29.47
N PRO A 181 -28.68 32.41 -28.92
CA PRO A 181 -29.79 33.03 -28.21
C PRO A 181 -30.91 33.55 -29.10
N GLU A 182 -32.16 33.30 -28.72
CA GLU A 182 -33.37 33.82 -29.37
C GLU A 182 -34.07 34.84 -28.47
N LYS A 183 -34.84 35.77 -29.07
CA LYS A 183 -35.60 36.79 -28.32
C LYS A 183 -36.98 36.26 -27.93
N ILE A 184 -37.38 36.48 -26.67
CA ILE A 184 -38.69 36.11 -26.14
C ILE A 184 -39.22 37.21 -25.20
N ARG A 185 -40.55 37.36 -25.10
CA ARG A 185 -41.18 38.33 -24.20
C ARG A 185 -40.98 37.93 -22.74
N VAL A 186 -40.62 38.89 -21.89
CA VAL A 186 -40.55 38.69 -20.43
C VAL A 186 -41.92 38.24 -19.91
N GLY A 187 -41.93 37.26 -19.01
CA GLY A 187 -43.14 36.65 -18.46
C GLY A 187 -43.68 35.44 -19.25
N THR A 188 -43.11 35.14 -20.42
CA THR A 188 -43.51 33.96 -21.20
C THR A 188 -42.94 32.68 -20.58
N THR A 189 -43.76 31.63 -20.47
CA THR A 189 -43.30 30.29 -20.07
C THR A 189 -42.60 29.59 -21.22
N ILE A 190 -41.37 29.14 -20.99
CA ILE A 190 -40.59 28.30 -21.91
C ILE A 190 -40.81 26.84 -21.49
N GLY A 191 -41.53 26.08 -22.30
CA GLY A 191 -41.74 24.64 -22.12
C GLY A 191 -40.76 23.81 -22.93
N PHE A 192 -40.39 22.63 -22.44
CA PHE A 192 -39.57 21.67 -23.21
C PHE A 192 -40.33 21.07 -24.42
N GLU A 193 -41.67 21.14 -24.42
CA GLU A 193 -42.53 20.66 -25.51
C GLU A 193 -42.60 21.60 -26.73
N THR A 194 -41.95 22.76 -26.73
CA THR A 194 -41.88 23.61 -27.93
C THR A 194 -40.95 22.97 -28.94
N LYS A 195 -41.49 22.00 -29.69
CA LYS A 195 -40.89 21.36 -30.86
C LYS A 195 -40.53 22.40 -31.91
N THR A 196 -39.36 22.99 -31.80
CA THR A 196 -38.67 23.53 -32.97
C THR A 196 -38.15 22.35 -33.78
N GLU A 197 -38.24 22.41 -35.11
CA GLU A 197 -37.64 21.42 -36.02
C GLU A 197 -36.13 21.19 -35.76
N GLU A 198 -35.48 22.12 -35.05
CA GLU A 198 -34.10 22.01 -34.59
C GLU A 198 -33.92 21.01 -33.44
N LEU A 199 -34.89 20.84 -32.54
CA LEU A 199 -34.84 19.85 -31.45
C LEU A 199 -34.86 18.42 -31.98
N GLU A 200 -35.73 18.12 -32.96
CA GLU A 200 -35.83 16.79 -33.56
C GLU A 200 -34.55 16.41 -34.36
N LYS A 201 -33.84 17.40 -34.91
CA LYS A 201 -32.52 17.21 -35.55
C LYS A 201 -31.42 16.92 -34.54
N ILE A 202 -31.42 17.60 -33.39
CA ILE A 202 -30.44 17.37 -32.32
C ILE A 202 -30.65 16.00 -31.69
N ASP A 203 -31.88 15.62 -31.38
CA ASP A 203 -32.22 14.28 -30.86
C ASP A 203 -31.77 13.16 -31.81
N SER A 204 -31.88 13.39 -33.12
CA SER A 204 -31.34 12.47 -34.13
C SER A 204 -29.80 12.46 -34.16
N ALA A 205 -29.14 13.60 -33.92
CA ALA A 205 -27.68 13.73 -33.91
C ALA A 205 -27.01 13.13 -32.67
N ILE A 206 -27.71 13.06 -31.52
CA ILE A 206 -27.25 12.41 -30.29
C ILE A 206 -27.78 10.98 -30.12
N SER A 207 -28.17 10.35 -31.23
CA SER A 207 -28.67 8.98 -31.30
C SER A 207 -27.81 8.00 -30.48
N GLY A 208 -28.42 7.44 -29.44
CA GLY A 208 -27.79 6.51 -28.48
C GLY A 208 -27.87 7.01 -27.04
N TYR A 209 -27.74 8.32 -26.82
CA TYR A 209 -27.86 8.91 -25.49
C TYR A 209 -29.30 8.84 -24.95
N GLN A 210 -29.42 8.66 -23.64
CA GLN A 210 -30.70 8.59 -22.94
C GLN A 210 -31.00 9.92 -22.25
N TYR A 211 -32.24 10.40 -22.37
CA TYR A 211 -32.68 11.62 -21.70
C TYR A 211 -32.68 11.44 -20.18
N ILE A 212 -32.00 12.33 -19.46
CA ILE A 212 -31.94 12.34 -18.00
C ILE A 212 -32.97 13.31 -17.45
N LYS A 213 -32.79 14.60 -17.75
CA LYS A 213 -33.61 15.67 -17.20
C LYS A 213 -33.42 17.00 -17.93
N TYR A 214 -34.36 17.88 -17.68
CA TYR A 214 -34.35 19.27 -18.09
C TYR A 214 -34.35 20.17 -16.85
N VAL A 215 -33.57 21.25 -16.88
CA VAL A 215 -33.47 22.25 -15.81
C VAL A 215 -33.83 23.63 -16.34
N GLY A 216 -34.85 24.23 -15.73
CA GLY A 216 -35.31 25.59 -16.04
C GLY A 216 -34.39 26.70 -15.53
N VAL A 217 -34.72 27.95 -15.86
CA VAL A 217 -33.98 29.16 -15.47
C VAL A 217 -33.97 29.39 -13.95
N ASP A 218 -35.00 28.90 -13.28
CA ASP A 218 -35.18 28.90 -11.83
C ASP A 218 -34.45 27.74 -11.13
N GLY A 219 -33.80 26.84 -11.89
CA GLY A 219 -33.03 25.72 -11.38
C GLY A 219 -33.86 24.51 -10.97
N LYS A 220 -35.17 24.53 -11.24
CA LYS A 220 -36.06 23.39 -10.98
C LYS A 220 -36.07 22.41 -12.14
N ASP A 221 -36.21 21.14 -11.81
CA ASP A 221 -36.33 20.07 -12.78
C ASP A 221 -37.77 20.01 -13.35
N ASN A 222 -37.90 19.82 -14.66
CA ASN A 222 -39.12 19.39 -15.37
C ASN A 222 -40.41 20.23 -15.24
N GLU A 223 -40.38 21.44 -14.70
CA GLU A 223 -41.51 22.39 -14.77
C GLU A 223 -41.11 23.53 -15.71
N GLY A 224 -41.95 23.86 -16.70
CA GLY A 224 -41.69 24.96 -17.63
C GLY A 224 -41.28 26.24 -16.88
N THR A 225 -40.33 27.00 -17.45
CA THR A 225 -39.68 28.09 -16.73
C THR A 225 -40.07 29.44 -17.31
N THR A 226 -40.39 30.41 -16.47
CA THR A 226 -40.76 31.75 -16.93
C THR A 226 -39.52 32.54 -17.34
N ALA A 227 -39.54 33.21 -18.48
CA ALA A 227 -38.47 34.09 -18.91
C ALA A 227 -38.52 35.41 -18.14
N TYR A 228 -37.49 35.73 -17.35
CA TYR A 228 -37.46 36.97 -16.55
C TYR A 228 -36.10 37.65 -16.49
N ARG A 229 -35.02 36.95 -16.85
CA ARG A 229 -33.66 37.51 -16.90
C ARG A 229 -33.39 38.06 -18.30
N ASP A 230 -32.43 38.95 -18.43
CA ASP A 230 -31.97 39.43 -19.75
C ASP A 230 -31.46 38.25 -20.62
N MET A 231 -30.83 37.24 -20.00
CA MET A 231 -30.49 35.95 -20.63
C MET A 231 -30.99 34.78 -19.76
N ASN A 232 -31.80 33.93 -20.37
CA ASN A 232 -32.43 32.76 -19.76
C ASN A 232 -31.74 31.49 -20.30
N VAL A 233 -30.98 30.78 -19.45
CA VAL A 233 -30.26 29.58 -19.85
C VAL A 233 -31.01 28.35 -19.38
N ILE A 234 -31.39 27.51 -20.33
CA ILE A 234 -32.05 26.24 -20.11
C ILE A 234 -31.02 25.13 -20.30
N LYS A 235 -31.05 24.10 -19.44
CA LYS A 235 -30.08 23.00 -19.51
C LYS A 235 -30.78 21.66 -19.69
N VAL A 236 -30.35 20.92 -20.71
CA VAL A 236 -30.88 19.59 -21.02
C VAL A 236 -29.77 18.57 -20.88
N TYR A 237 -30.01 17.52 -20.09
CA TYR A 237 -29.01 16.50 -19.75
C TYR A 237 -29.35 15.18 -20.42
N TYR A 238 -28.36 14.62 -21.12
CA TYR A 238 -28.40 13.29 -21.70
C TYR A 238 -27.19 12.47 -21.23
N GLY A 239 -27.40 11.17 -21.06
CA GLY A 239 -26.39 10.25 -20.52
C GLY A 239 -26.24 8.97 -21.34
N LEU A 240 -25.02 8.43 -21.31
CA LEU A 240 -24.69 7.06 -21.71
C LEU A 240 -23.90 6.41 -20.59
N PRO A 241 -23.97 5.08 -20.41
CA PRO A 241 -23.05 4.40 -19.52
C PRO A 241 -21.62 4.49 -20.07
N VAL A 242 -20.65 4.70 -19.19
CA VAL A 242 -19.22 4.71 -19.51
C VAL A 242 -18.54 3.77 -18.53
N THR A 243 -18.29 2.54 -18.98
CA THR A 243 -17.85 1.46 -18.09
C THR A 243 -16.33 1.31 -18.07
N SER A 244 -15.79 1.02 -16.90
CA SER A 244 -14.40 0.61 -16.71
C SER A 244 -14.32 -0.64 -15.84
N ILE A 245 -13.17 -1.31 -15.91
CA ILE A 245 -12.86 -2.50 -15.14
C ILE A 245 -11.43 -2.38 -14.63
N LYS A 246 -11.20 -2.84 -13.41
CA LYS A 246 -9.89 -2.96 -12.79
C LYS A 246 -9.84 -4.28 -12.04
N LYS A 247 -8.74 -5.00 -12.13
CA LYS A 247 -8.53 -6.29 -11.48
C LYS A 247 -7.28 -6.26 -10.63
N THR A 248 -7.36 -6.85 -9.44
CA THR A 248 -6.22 -7.10 -8.56
C THR A 248 -6.22 -8.55 -8.09
N ALA A 249 -5.07 -9.01 -7.63
CA ALA A 249 -4.85 -10.35 -7.11
C ALA A 249 -3.89 -10.31 -5.91
N THR A 250 -3.87 -11.37 -5.10
CA THR A 250 -2.78 -11.62 -4.16
C THR A 250 -1.45 -11.66 -4.92
N GLU A 251 -0.47 -10.83 -4.55
CA GLU A 251 0.78 -10.69 -5.32
C GLU A 251 1.67 -11.95 -5.27
N LEU A 252 1.72 -12.63 -4.12
CA LEU A 252 2.62 -13.74 -3.85
C LEU A 252 1.92 -14.85 -3.05
N VAL A 253 1.99 -16.09 -3.53
CA VAL A 253 1.42 -17.29 -2.87
C VAL A 253 2.38 -18.48 -2.99
N ASN A 254 2.17 -19.55 -2.22
CA ASN A 254 2.86 -20.83 -2.48
C ASN A 254 2.01 -21.71 -3.40
N ALA A 255 2.64 -22.70 -4.05
CA ALA A 255 1.88 -23.64 -4.87
C ALA A 255 0.86 -24.41 -4.02
N GLY A 256 -0.35 -24.55 -4.54
CA GLY A 256 -1.48 -25.15 -3.84
C GLY A 256 -2.27 -24.20 -2.93
N ASP A 257 -1.80 -22.96 -2.72
CA ASP A 257 -2.55 -21.93 -1.98
C ASP A 257 -3.59 -21.25 -2.89
N GLU A 258 -4.53 -20.56 -2.24
CA GLU A 258 -5.57 -19.75 -2.89
C GLU A 258 -5.06 -18.35 -3.22
N ILE A 259 -5.41 -17.86 -4.41
CA ILE A 259 -5.28 -16.46 -4.83
C ILE A 259 -6.64 -15.81 -4.60
N GLU A 260 -6.65 -14.67 -3.91
CA GLU A 260 -7.81 -13.80 -3.84
C GLU A 260 -7.77 -12.80 -4.99
N TYR A 261 -8.81 -12.81 -5.81
CA TYR A 261 -9.01 -11.85 -6.90
C TYR A 261 -10.10 -10.84 -6.52
N THR A 262 -9.87 -9.59 -6.89
CA THR A 262 -10.86 -8.52 -6.79
C THR A 262 -11.02 -7.87 -8.16
N ILE A 263 -12.25 -7.73 -8.63
CA ILE A 263 -12.62 -7.02 -9.86
C ILE A 263 -13.50 -5.86 -9.46
N GLU A 264 -13.03 -4.64 -9.70
CA GLU A 264 -13.80 -3.42 -9.55
C GLU A 264 -14.33 -3.01 -10.92
N VAL A 265 -15.65 -2.86 -11.03
CA VAL A 265 -16.29 -2.32 -12.23
C VAL A 265 -16.99 -1.02 -11.87
N SER A 266 -16.88 -0.03 -12.73
CA SER A 266 -17.53 1.26 -12.50
C SER A 266 -18.20 1.78 -13.76
N ASN A 267 -19.23 2.59 -13.56
CA ASN A 267 -19.91 3.35 -14.58
C ASN A 267 -19.73 4.83 -14.28
N THR A 268 -18.82 5.51 -14.97
CA THR A 268 -18.62 6.97 -14.81
C THR A 268 -19.61 7.78 -15.66
N GLY A 269 -20.47 7.11 -16.43
CA GLY A 269 -21.51 7.72 -17.23
C GLY A 269 -22.70 8.18 -16.40
N ASP A 270 -23.52 9.05 -16.99
CA ASP A 270 -24.70 9.62 -16.32
C ASP A 270 -25.98 8.80 -16.55
N TRP A 271 -25.86 7.59 -17.09
CA TRP A 271 -26.97 6.67 -17.25
C TRP A 271 -26.62 5.30 -16.70
N LYS A 272 -27.56 4.68 -15.98
CA LYS A 272 -27.41 3.33 -15.43
C LYS A 272 -27.33 2.26 -16.52
N THR A 273 -26.72 1.12 -16.22
CA THR A 273 -26.60 0.00 -17.15
C THR A 273 -26.47 -1.32 -16.41
N THR A 274 -26.73 -2.42 -17.11
CA THR A 274 -26.37 -3.77 -16.67
C THR A 274 -25.22 -4.26 -17.54
N ILE A 275 -24.16 -4.77 -16.93
CA ILE A 275 -23.00 -5.34 -17.64
C ILE A 275 -22.84 -6.81 -17.30
N THR A 276 -22.17 -7.55 -18.19
CA THR A 276 -21.69 -8.91 -17.90
C THR A 276 -20.17 -8.90 -17.81
N VAL A 277 -19.64 -9.22 -16.63
CA VAL A 277 -18.20 -9.39 -16.39
C VAL A 277 -17.87 -10.86 -16.57
N THR A 278 -16.78 -11.17 -17.28
CA THR A 278 -16.30 -12.55 -17.50
C THR A 278 -14.83 -12.68 -17.12
N ASP A 279 -14.44 -13.81 -16.54
CA ASP A 279 -13.07 -14.11 -16.11
C ASP A 279 -12.79 -15.61 -16.33
N THR A 280 -11.68 -15.98 -16.96
CA THR A 280 -11.37 -17.38 -17.31
C THR A 280 -10.09 -17.86 -16.64
N LEU A 281 -10.22 -18.90 -15.81
CA LEU A 281 -9.14 -19.43 -14.97
C LEU A 281 -8.32 -20.52 -15.68
N GLU A 282 -7.36 -20.12 -16.52
CA GLU A 282 -6.55 -21.06 -17.30
C GLU A 282 -5.59 -21.90 -16.43
N GLU A 283 -4.96 -21.28 -15.44
CA GLU A 283 -3.89 -21.90 -14.62
C GLU A 283 -4.33 -22.25 -13.18
N THR A 284 -5.53 -21.82 -12.79
CA THR A 284 -6.08 -21.99 -11.45
C THR A 284 -7.46 -22.65 -11.51
N GLU A 285 -7.95 -23.07 -10.35
CA GLU A 285 -9.28 -23.67 -10.19
C GLU A 285 -10.14 -22.80 -9.28
N TYR A 286 -11.38 -22.53 -9.69
CA TYR A 286 -12.30 -21.74 -8.88
C TYR A 286 -12.58 -22.43 -7.53
N VAL A 287 -12.51 -21.67 -6.44
CA VAL A 287 -12.94 -22.16 -5.11
C VAL A 287 -14.45 -21.96 -5.00
N ASP A 288 -15.20 -23.06 -5.00
CA ASP A 288 -16.66 -23.01 -5.03
C ASP A 288 -17.24 -22.24 -3.82
N GLY A 289 -18.24 -21.40 -4.08
CA GLY A 289 -18.85 -20.53 -3.06
C GLY A 289 -17.95 -19.42 -2.52
N SER A 290 -16.75 -19.19 -3.08
CA SER A 290 -15.83 -18.15 -2.60
C SER A 290 -16.18 -16.73 -3.06
N SER A 291 -17.07 -16.59 -4.05
CA SER A 291 -17.37 -15.28 -4.62
C SER A 291 -18.45 -14.54 -3.83
N ASN A 292 -18.27 -13.24 -3.62
CA ASN A 292 -19.27 -12.39 -2.97
C ASN A 292 -20.53 -12.17 -3.83
N VAL A 293 -20.41 -12.30 -5.16
CA VAL A 293 -21.51 -12.28 -6.12
C VAL A 293 -21.52 -13.62 -6.85
N THR A 294 -22.62 -14.35 -6.81
CA THR A 294 -22.69 -15.69 -7.41
C THR A 294 -22.46 -15.64 -8.93
N PRO A 295 -21.40 -16.27 -9.46
CA PRO A 295 -21.18 -16.35 -10.90
C PRO A 295 -22.06 -17.44 -11.53
N SER A 296 -22.36 -17.26 -12.82
CA SER A 296 -22.64 -18.39 -13.72
C SER A 296 -21.31 -18.98 -14.17
N ILE A 297 -21.17 -20.31 -14.10
CA ILE A 297 -19.92 -21.03 -14.40
C ILE A 297 -20.13 -21.88 -15.65
N ASP A 298 -19.28 -21.66 -16.66
CA ASP A 298 -19.20 -22.48 -17.87
C ASP A 298 -17.74 -22.93 -18.07
N GLY A 299 -17.45 -24.20 -17.75
CA GLY A 299 -16.08 -24.71 -17.70
C GLY A 299 -15.21 -23.94 -16.71
N LYS A 300 -14.18 -23.24 -17.22
CA LYS A 300 -13.25 -22.40 -16.45
C LYS A 300 -13.63 -20.92 -16.45
N THR A 301 -14.70 -20.54 -17.13
CA THR A 301 -15.13 -19.14 -17.27
C THR A 301 -16.22 -18.83 -16.25
N LEU A 302 -15.94 -17.84 -15.39
CA LEU A 302 -16.87 -17.22 -14.45
C LEU A 302 -17.54 -16.02 -15.14
N SER A 303 -18.86 -15.87 -14.97
CA SER A 303 -19.64 -14.77 -15.53
C SER A 303 -20.58 -14.15 -14.49
N TRP A 304 -20.52 -12.83 -14.31
CA TRP A 304 -21.38 -12.08 -13.38
C TRP A 304 -22.22 -11.05 -14.13
N SER A 305 -23.51 -10.95 -13.81
CA SER A 305 -24.39 -9.88 -14.28
C SER A 305 -24.49 -8.80 -13.20
N ILE A 306 -23.98 -7.60 -13.47
CA ILE A 306 -23.87 -6.51 -12.50
C ILE A 306 -24.70 -5.33 -12.97
N GLU A 307 -25.60 -4.85 -12.12
CA GLU A 307 -26.29 -3.58 -12.31
C GLU A 307 -25.42 -2.45 -11.77
N LEU A 308 -25.17 -1.44 -12.60
CA LEU A 308 -24.39 -0.25 -12.24
C LEU A 308 -25.28 0.98 -12.39
N GLU A 309 -25.51 1.67 -11.28
CA GLU A 309 -26.16 2.98 -11.30
C GLU A 309 -25.29 4.02 -12.04
N ALA A 310 -25.90 5.14 -12.42
CA ALA A 310 -25.16 6.28 -12.96
C ALA A 310 -24.11 6.75 -11.94
N ARG A 311 -22.87 6.95 -12.38
CA ARG A 311 -21.72 7.28 -11.52
C ARG A 311 -21.45 6.26 -10.39
N GLY A 312 -21.96 5.04 -10.49
CA GLY A 312 -21.82 3.97 -9.51
C GLY A 312 -20.64 3.03 -9.79
N SER A 313 -20.30 2.20 -8.80
CA SER A 313 -19.29 1.16 -8.91
C SER A 313 -19.65 -0.04 -8.04
N GLU A 314 -19.25 -1.23 -8.47
CA GLU A 314 -19.46 -2.48 -7.74
C GLU A 314 -18.16 -3.29 -7.72
N THR A 315 -18.02 -4.15 -6.69
CA THR A 315 -16.83 -4.97 -6.50
C THR A 315 -17.19 -6.44 -6.43
N ILE A 316 -16.54 -7.24 -7.26
CA ILE A 316 -16.59 -8.71 -7.24
C ILE A 316 -15.29 -9.20 -6.60
N SER A 317 -15.38 -10.01 -5.57
CA SER A 317 -14.26 -10.78 -5.03
C SER A 317 -14.52 -12.27 -5.20
N PHE A 318 -13.46 -13.04 -5.42
CA PHE A 318 -13.51 -14.50 -5.46
C PHE A 318 -12.12 -15.09 -5.23
N ARG A 319 -12.06 -16.40 -4.92
CA ARG A 319 -10.79 -17.11 -4.74
C ARG A 319 -10.62 -18.21 -5.79
N ALA A 320 -9.37 -18.41 -6.20
CA ALA A 320 -8.98 -19.51 -7.08
C ALA A 320 -7.73 -20.19 -6.54
N LYS A 321 -7.72 -21.52 -6.56
CA LYS A 321 -6.61 -22.34 -6.06
C LYS A 321 -5.55 -22.54 -7.13
N THR A 322 -4.30 -22.32 -6.77
CA THR A 322 -3.15 -22.63 -7.63
C THR A 322 -2.90 -24.12 -7.71
N ASN A 323 -2.31 -24.60 -8.81
CA ASN A 323 -1.91 -25.99 -8.93
C ASN A 323 -0.74 -26.30 -7.96
N ASN A 324 -0.71 -27.49 -7.35
CA ASN A 324 0.38 -27.91 -6.47
C ASN A 324 1.76 -27.97 -7.16
N LYS A 325 1.86 -27.88 -8.49
CA LYS A 325 3.13 -27.90 -9.25
C LYS A 325 3.55 -26.54 -9.82
N SER A 326 2.92 -25.44 -9.45
CA SER A 326 3.14 -24.11 -10.05
C SER A 326 4.38 -23.36 -9.51
N TYR A 327 5.31 -24.02 -8.82
CA TYR A 327 6.52 -23.38 -8.27
C TYR A 327 7.25 -22.52 -9.30
N GLY A 328 7.54 -21.27 -8.94
CA GLY A 328 8.23 -20.29 -9.78
C GLY A 328 7.39 -19.71 -10.94
N ALA A 329 6.10 -20.06 -11.06
CA ALA A 329 5.24 -19.55 -12.12
C ALA A 329 4.75 -18.13 -11.85
N GLU A 330 4.51 -17.38 -12.92
CA GLU A 330 3.71 -16.16 -12.93
C GLU A 330 2.33 -16.48 -13.50
N ILE A 331 1.31 -16.44 -12.65
CA ILE A 331 -0.09 -16.69 -13.02
C ILE A 331 -0.70 -15.35 -13.43
N SER A 332 -1.09 -15.24 -14.69
CA SER A 332 -1.77 -14.06 -15.23
C SER A 332 -3.25 -14.36 -15.41
N ASN A 333 -4.13 -13.53 -14.87
CA ASN A 333 -5.57 -13.69 -15.00
C ASN A 333 -6.25 -12.40 -15.44
N THR A 334 -7.09 -12.48 -16.48
CA THR A 334 -7.72 -11.34 -17.14
C THR A 334 -9.24 -11.38 -16.99
N ALA A 335 -9.82 -10.31 -16.44
CA ALA A 335 -11.26 -10.09 -16.42
C ALA A 335 -11.66 -9.13 -17.56
N LYS A 336 -12.85 -9.32 -18.13
CA LYS A 336 -13.37 -8.55 -19.26
C LYS A 336 -14.83 -8.18 -19.06
N ILE A 337 -15.25 -7.03 -19.62
CA ILE A 337 -16.67 -6.70 -19.76
C ILE A 337 -17.15 -7.20 -21.13
N LYS A 338 -18.02 -8.20 -21.14
CA LYS A 338 -18.53 -8.86 -22.34
C LYS A 338 -19.18 -7.87 -23.30
N GLY A 339 -18.87 -8.00 -24.59
CA GLY A 339 -19.38 -7.09 -25.64
C GLY A 339 -18.62 -5.77 -25.75
N THR A 340 -17.53 -5.58 -24.99
CA THR A 340 -16.66 -4.41 -25.06
C THR A 340 -15.20 -4.83 -25.20
N ASN A 341 -14.31 -3.87 -25.48
CA ASN A 341 -12.85 -4.07 -25.46
C ASN A 341 -12.23 -3.74 -24.09
N LYS A 342 -13.04 -3.67 -23.01
CA LYS A 342 -12.57 -3.33 -21.66
C LYS A 342 -12.18 -4.59 -20.92
N GLU A 343 -10.91 -4.69 -20.58
CA GLU A 343 -10.32 -5.79 -19.84
C GLU A 343 -9.20 -5.30 -18.93
N ASP A 344 -8.92 -6.03 -17.85
CA ASP A 344 -7.78 -5.78 -16.99
C ASP A 344 -7.19 -7.10 -16.47
N THR A 345 -5.87 -7.11 -16.28
CA THR A 345 -5.10 -8.32 -15.96
C THR A 345 -4.35 -8.15 -14.66
N ALA A 346 -4.51 -9.13 -13.76
CA ALA A 346 -3.74 -9.22 -12.53
C ALA A 346 -2.75 -10.39 -12.59
N VAL A 347 -1.58 -10.22 -11.98
CA VAL A 347 -0.50 -11.21 -11.97
C VAL A 347 -0.19 -11.61 -10.53
N THR A 348 -0.03 -12.91 -10.31
CA THR A 348 0.41 -13.50 -9.04
C THR A 348 1.66 -14.33 -9.26
N ARG A 349 2.66 -14.18 -8.39
CA ARG A 349 3.87 -15.01 -8.39
C ARG A 349 3.74 -16.17 -7.43
N VAL A 350 4.22 -17.34 -7.83
CA VAL A 350 4.25 -18.54 -6.98
C VAL A 350 5.66 -18.76 -6.44
N ASN A 351 5.78 -18.84 -5.11
CA ASN A 351 7.04 -19.06 -4.43
C ASN A 351 7.74 -20.36 -4.86
N GLU A 352 9.07 -20.32 -4.81
CA GLU A 352 9.94 -21.49 -4.83
C GLU A 352 9.99 -22.15 -3.43
N ILE A 353 10.66 -23.30 -3.33
CA ILE A 353 10.83 -24.05 -2.08
C ILE A 353 12.25 -23.83 -1.55
N ASP A 354 12.35 -23.54 -0.25
CA ASP A 354 13.61 -23.50 0.46
C ASP A 354 14.03 -24.92 0.85
N VAL A 355 15.24 -25.31 0.44
CA VAL A 355 15.80 -26.65 0.69
C VAL A 355 17.11 -26.53 1.47
N THR A 356 17.15 -27.10 2.66
CA THR A 356 18.38 -27.34 3.42
C THR A 356 18.81 -28.77 3.21
N TYR A 357 20.09 -29.05 3.02
CA TYR A 357 20.55 -30.43 2.84
C TYR A 357 21.89 -30.69 3.52
N SER A 358 22.03 -31.88 4.10
CA SER A 358 23.16 -32.25 4.96
C SER A 358 23.81 -33.55 4.50
N GLU A 359 25.13 -33.49 4.29
CA GLU A 359 25.99 -34.62 3.92
C GLU A 359 26.57 -35.33 5.17
N TRP A 360 26.53 -36.66 5.17
CA TRP A 360 27.05 -37.54 6.24
C TRP A 360 27.87 -38.71 5.67
N LEU A 361 28.81 -39.29 6.42
CA LEU A 361 29.56 -40.48 5.97
C LEU A 361 28.81 -41.78 6.28
N GLU A 362 28.93 -42.80 5.43
CA GLU A 362 28.35 -44.14 5.61
C GLU A 362 28.74 -44.76 6.96
N GLY A 363 27.77 -45.35 7.66
CA GLY A 363 27.91 -45.87 9.02
C GLY A 363 27.66 -44.85 10.15
N GLN A 364 27.53 -43.56 9.82
CA GLN A 364 27.08 -42.55 10.79
C GLN A 364 25.55 -42.62 10.92
N LYS A 365 25.04 -43.31 11.95
CA LYS A 365 23.64 -43.15 12.36
C LYS A 365 23.58 -41.82 13.11
N GLY A 366 22.90 -40.83 12.53
CA GLY A 366 22.91 -39.46 13.05
C GLY A 366 22.68 -39.42 14.57
N THR A 367 23.47 -38.60 15.27
CA THR A 367 23.59 -38.41 16.74
C THR A 367 24.56 -39.33 17.50
N ASP A 368 25.20 -40.31 16.86
CA ASP A 368 26.14 -41.20 17.57
C ASP A 368 27.59 -40.67 17.50
N LEU A 369 28.10 -40.20 18.64
CA LEU A 369 29.40 -39.54 18.73
C LEU A 369 30.32 -40.21 19.75
N ASN A 370 31.61 -40.26 19.43
CA ASN A 370 32.67 -40.55 20.39
C ASN A 370 33.49 -39.28 20.58
N ILE A 371 33.48 -38.70 21.78
CA ILE A 371 34.19 -37.47 22.10
C ILE A 371 35.32 -37.79 23.08
N VAL A 372 36.55 -37.46 22.70
CA VAL A 372 37.73 -37.62 23.58
C VAL A 372 38.30 -36.24 23.88
N PHE A 373 38.23 -35.80 25.13
CA PHE A 373 38.94 -34.62 25.59
C PHE A 373 40.39 -34.98 25.93
N VAL A 374 41.34 -34.29 25.31
CA VAL A 374 42.78 -34.39 25.60
C VAL A 374 43.20 -33.11 26.30
N LEU A 375 43.16 -33.13 27.62
CA LEU A 375 43.34 -31.98 28.49
C LEU A 375 44.79 -31.86 28.95
N ASP A 376 45.41 -30.72 28.65
CA ASP A 376 46.68 -30.33 29.25
C ASP A 376 46.52 -30.21 30.78
N ASN A 377 47.37 -30.92 31.52
CA ASN A 377 47.47 -30.88 32.98
C ASN A 377 48.90 -30.51 33.42
N SER A 378 49.56 -29.66 32.61
CA SER A 378 50.86 -29.06 32.86
C SER A 378 50.81 -27.97 33.93
N SER A 379 51.97 -27.56 34.44
CA SER A 379 52.04 -26.51 35.44
C SER A 379 51.62 -25.14 34.92
N SER A 380 51.66 -24.89 33.60
CA SER A 380 51.15 -23.63 33.03
C SER A 380 49.64 -23.50 33.19
N MET A 381 48.90 -24.60 33.28
CA MET A 381 47.46 -24.58 33.53
C MET A 381 47.10 -24.05 34.93
N ASN A 382 48.07 -23.90 35.83
CA ASN A 382 47.89 -23.21 37.10
C ASN A 382 47.90 -21.68 36.99
N PHE A 383 48.27 -21.10 35.84
CA PHE A 383 48.22 -19.64 35.63
C PHE A 383 46.79 -19.15 35.45
N PRO A 384 46.53 -17.84 35.67
CA PRO A 384 45.18 -17.34 35.66
C PRO A 384 44.64 -17.25 34.23
N ILE A 385 43.33 -17.30 34.10
CA ILE A 385 42.64 -17.00 32.84
C ILE A 385 42.80 -15.51 32.46
N ALA A 386 42.60 -15.18 31.19
CA ALA A 386 42.76 -13.82 30.68
C ALA A 386 41.90 -12.81 31.48
N GLY A 387 42.50 -11.68 31.87
CA GLY A 387 41.82 -10.64 32.64
C GLY A 387 41.69 -10.90 34.14
N LYS A 388 42.19 -12.04 34.65
CA LYS A 388 42.33 -12.29 36.09
C LYS A 388 43.81 -12.24 36.49
N THR A 389 44.08 -11.67 37.65
CA THR A 389 45.42 -11.58 38.25
C THR A 389 45.43 -12.15 39.66
N TYR A 390 46.61 -12.56 40.12
CA TYR A 390 46.81 -12.88 41.53
C TYR A 390 47.07 -11.61 42.32
N VAL A 391 46.89 -11.68 43.65
CA VAL A 391 47.11 -10.53 44.54
C VAL A 391 48.58 -10.10 44.55
N LYS A 392 49.50 -11.03 44.27
CA LYS A 392 50.95 -10.78 44.22
C LYS A 392 51.58 -11.24 42.91
N ASP A 393 51.13 -10.69 41.79
CA ASP A 393 51.75 -10.94 40.49
C ASP A 393 53.25 -10.56 40.47
N ASP A 394 53.66 -9.54 41.23
CA ASP A 394 55.06 -9.07 41.31
C ASP A 394 56.04 -10.09 41.93
N LEU A 395 55.55 -11.08 42.68
CA LEU A 395 56.39 -12.17 43.21
C LEU A 395 56.75 -13.22 42.15
N ASN A 396 56.05 -13.25 41.02
CA ASN A 396 56.32 -14.21 39.95
C ASN A 396 57.50 -13.79 39.05
N GLY A 397 58.12 -12.63 39.31
CA GLY A 397 59.07 -11.99 38.39
C GLY A 397 60.57 -12.15 38.66
N LYS A 398 61.05 -12.61 39.84
CA LYS A 398 62.51 -12.70 40.11
C LYS A 398 62.87 -13.84 41.06
N GLU A 399 63.66 -14.79 40.55
CA GLU A 399 64.43 -15.85 41.24
C GLU A 399 63.67 -16.97 41.99
N SER A 400 63.57 -18.14 41.33
CA SER A 400 63.35 -19.53 41.83
C SER A 400 62.23 -19.87 42.84
N HIS A 401 61.53 -18.91 43.43
CA HIS A 401 60.38 -19.14 44.32
C HIS A 401 59.09 -18.74 43.61
N VAL A 402 58.47 -19.72 42.95
CA VAL A 402 57.14 -19.57 42.35
C VAL A 402 56.10 -19.56 43.47
N THR A 403 55.22 -18.56 43.50
CA THR A 403 54.18 -18.45 44.54
C THR A 403 53.12 -19.53 44.30
N PRO A 404 52.86 -20.45 45.25
CA PRO A 404 51.91 -21.51 45.04
C PRO A 404 50.45 -21.00 45.06
N ILE A 405 49.59 -21.61 44.26
CA ILE A 405 48.17 -21.25 44.11
C ILE A 405 47.44 -21.41 45.44
N ALA A 406 46.87 -20.31 45.93
CA ALA A 406 46.04 -20.29 47.13
C ALA A 406 44.69 -20.99 46.86
N PRO A 407 44.07 -21.65 47.87
CA PRO A 407 42.73 -22.22 47.73
C PRO A 407 41.68 -21.22 47.25
N SER A 408 41.79 -19.95 47.67
CA SER A 408 40.91 -18.84 47.28
C SER A 408 41.05 -18.39 45.82
N ASP A 409 42.15 -18.74 45.16
CA ASP A 409 42.46 -18.38 43.77
C ASP A 409 42.26 -19.55 42.79
N LYS A 410 41.83 -20.72 43.28
CA LYS A 410 41.72 -21.95 42.48
C LYS A 410 40.83 -21.76 41.23
N ASP A 411 39.69 -21.09 41.38
CA ASP A 411 38.74 -20.80 40.28
C ASP A 411 39.25 -19.77 39.26
N LYS A 412 40.39 -19.12 39.54
CA LYS A 412 41.06 -18.22 38.59
C LYS A 412 41.96 -18.99 37.62
N THR A 413 42.37 -20.20 37.98
CA THR A 413 43.30 -21.02 37.18
C THR A 413 42.66 -21.53 35.89
N ARG A 414 43.48 -21.75 34.87
CA ARG A 414 43.03 -22.38 33.62
C ARG A 414 42.53 -23.80 33.87
N ILE A 415 43.25 -24.62 34.64
CA ILE A 415 42.88 -26.02 34.88
C ILE A 415 41.47 -26.16 35.47
N GLU A 416 41.07 -25.32 36.44
CA GLU A 416 39.70 -25.37 36.98
C GLU A 416 38.64 -24.87 35.99
N ASN A 417 38.96 -23.86 35.18
CA ASN A 417 38.06 -23.39 34.14
C ASN A 417 37.86 -24.46 33.05
N ALA A 418 38.90 -25.20 32.69
CA ALA A 418 38.83 -26.33 31.77
C ALA A 418 37.95 -27.45 32.32
N LYS A 419 38.13 -27.86 33.59
CA LYS A 419 37.26 -28.84 34.26
C LYS A 419 35.80 -28.40 34.27
N SER A 420 35.54 -27.14 34.63
CA SER A 420 34.20 -26.56 34.66
C SER A 420 33.52 -26.59 33.28
N ALA A 421 34.25 -26.22 32.22
CA ALA A 421 33.76 -26.28 30.85
C ALA A 421 33.46 -27.72 30.39
N ILE A 422 34.35 -28.67 30.68
CA ILE A 422 34.16 -30.08 30.33
C ILE A 422 32.94 -30.66 31.07
N ASN A 423 32.80 -30.39 32.37
CA ASN A 423 31.63 -30.82 33.14
C ASN A 423 30.32 -30.23 32.60
N SER A 424 30.32 -28.93 32.29
CA SER A 424 29.16 -28.24 31.73
C SER A 424 28.80 -28.80 30.34
N PHE A 425 29.79 -29.18 29.56
CA PHE A 425 29.59 -29.85 28.28
C PHE A 425 29.01 -31.26 28.46
N ILE A 426 29.55 -32.06 29.40
CA ILE A 426 28.98 -33.38 29.72
C ILE A 426 27.50 -33.27 30.11
N ASP A 427 27.14 -32.25 30.90
CA ASP A 427 25.75 -31.96 31.26
C ASP A 427 24.90 -31.57 30.05
N SER A 428 25.43 -30.78 29.11
CA SER A 428 24.71 -30.43 27.88
C SER A 428 24.41 -31.64 26.98
N GLN A 429 25.17 -32.73 27.14
CA GLN A 429 24.98 -33.98 26.41
C GLN A 429 24.09 -35.01 27.13
N ALA A 430 23.52 -34.71 28.31
CA ALA A 430 22.80 -35.69 29.12
C ALA A 430 21.57 -36.34 28.45
N ASN A 431 20.95 -35.65 27.47
CA ASN A 431 19.82 -36.19 26.71
C ASN A 431 20.22 -36.92 25.42
N ASN A 432 21.50 -36.84 25.02
CA ASN A 432 22.02 -37.47 23.81
C ASN A 432 22.43 -38.91 24.10
N LYS A 433 21.44 -39.82 24.02
CA LYS A 433 21.55 -41.23 24.43
C LYS A 433 22.65 -42.06 23.75
N ASN A 434 23.37 -41.52 22.78
CA ASN A 434 24.37 -42.26 22.01
C ASN A 434 25.74 -41.56 21.90
N THR A 435 26.03 -40.59 22.77
CA THR A 435 27.35 -39.94 22.86
C THR A 435 28.23 -40.62 23.93
N THR A 436 29.34 -41.24 23.51
CA THR A 436 30.39 -41.70 24.42
C THR A 436 31.39 -40.57 24.64
N MET A 437 31.79 -40.32 25.89
CA MET A 437 32.75 -39.27 26.26
C MET A 437 33.89 -39.86 27.09
N GLU A 438 35.13 -39.50 26.76
CA GLU A 438 36.35 -39.91 27.44
C GLU A 438 37.22 -38.67 27.75
N VAL A 439 37.91 -38.67 28.89
CA VAL A 439 38.85 -37.60 29.25
C VAL A 439 40.23 -38.18 29.52
N VAL A 440 41.21 -37.71 28.76
CA VAL A 440 42.64 -38.02 28.89
C VAL A 440 43.37 -36.75 29.30
N THR A 441 44.24 -36.85 30.30
CA THR A 441 45.12 -35.74 30.70
C THR A 441 46.56 -36.01 30.30
N PHE A 442 47.38 -34.97 30.16
CA PHE A 442 48.81 -35.12 29.85
C PHE A 442 49.69 -34.01 30.44
N ASN A 443 50.97 -34.32 30.71
CA ASN A 443 51.97 -33.33 31.16
C ASN A 443 53.46 -33.78 31.14
N LYS A 444 53.77 -35.07 30.98
CA LYS A 444 55.14 -35.59 30.96
C LYS A 444 55.24 -36.74 29.97
N SER A 445 56.43 -36.95 29.42
CA SER A 445 56.72 -38.05 28.48
C SER A 445 56.62 -39.46 29.09
N LYS A 446 56.59 -39.56 30.42
CA LYS A 446 56.46 -40.82 31.17
C LYS A 446 55.38 -40.69 32.24
N THR A 447 54.75 -41.81 32.59
CA THR A 447 53.81 -41.89 33.71
C THR A 447 54.52 -42.20 35.03
N GLY A 448 54.04 -41.63 36.13
CA GLY A 448 54.55 -41.92 37.46
C GLY A 448 53.87 -41.10 38.56
N THR A 449 54.44 -41.13 39.76
CA THR A 449 53.93 -40.38 40.93
C THR A 449 55.04 -39.50 41.51
N ALA A 450 54.83 -38.19 41.52
CA ALA A 450 55.71 -37.22 42.17
C ALA A 450 55.33 -37.13 43.66
N LYS A 451 56.26 -37.52 44.55
CA LYS A 451 55.97 -37.70 45.99
C LYS A 451 56.05 -36.43 46.84
N ASN A 452 56.64 -35.35 46.31
CA ASN A 452 56.94 -34.13 47.06
C ASN A 452 56.35 -32.88 46.38
N MET A 453 55.11 -32.97 45.91
CA MET A 453 54.44 -31.83 45.27
C MET A 453 53.62 -31.06 46.29
N MET A 454 53.88 -29.76 46.43
CA MET A 454 53.16 -28.93 47.41
C MET A 454 51.77 -28.55 46.90
N THR A 455 50.77 -28.73 47.76
CA THR A 455 49.40 -28.23 47.59
C THR A 455 49.06 -27.37 48.79
N LEU A 456 48.60 -26.14 48.57
CA LEU A 456 48.14 -25.28 49.64
C LEU A 456 46.76 -25.70 50.11
N MET A 457 46.59 -25.78 51.43
CA MET A 457 45.32 -26.11 52.06
C MET A 457 45.10 -25.21 53.29
N ASP A 458 43.84 -24.84 53.52
CA ASP A 458 43.39 -24.11 54.71
C ASP A 458 43.14 -25.09 55.85
N ILE A 459 44.23 -25.60 56.44
CA ILE A 459 44.19 -26.59 57.53
C ILE A 459 44.37 -25.86 58.87
N PRO A 460 43.44 -26.01 59.82
CA PRO A 460 43.61 -25.52 61.18
C PRO A 460 44.84 -26.14 61.86
N ASP A 461 45.60 -25.33 62.61
CA ASP A 461 46.82 -25.80 63.30
C ASP A 461 46.59 -27.01 64.22
N LYS A 462 45.39 -27.14 64.79
CA LYS A 462 44.97 -28.26 65.65
C LYS A 462 44.96 -29.62 64.95
N ASP A 463 44.83 -29.62 63.61
CA ASP A 463 44.72 -30.84 62.80
C ASP A 463 46.11 -31.26 62.26
N ILE A 464 47.14 -30.45 62.52
CA ILE A 464 48.52 -30.70 62.12
C ILE A 464 49.29 -31.33 63.27
N GLN A 465 49.89 -32.48 63.00
CA GLN A 465 50.70 -33.21 63.95
C GLN A 465 52.18 -32.84 63.81
N TYR A 466 52.96 -33.03 64.88
CA TYR A 466 54.40 -32.80 64.91
C TYR A 466 55.11 -34.11 65.26
N ARG A 467 56.18 -34.43 64.53
CA ARG A 467 57.06 -35.56 64.82
C ARG A 467 58.49 -35.08 64.92
N GLU A 468 59.20 -35.58 65.91
CA GLU A 468 60.62 -35.33 66.13
C GLU A 468 61.35 -36.66 66.27
N ASN A 469 62.36 -36.87 65.42
CA ASN A 469 63.25 -38.02 65.47
C ASN A 469 64.70 -37.53 65.66
N PHE A 470 65.63 -38.43 65.96
CA PHE A 470 67.04 -38.13 66.25
C PHE A 470 67.79 -37.29 65.19
N TRP A 471 67.28 -37.18 63.97
CA TRP A 471 67.94 -36.53 62.82
C TRP A 471 67.11 -35.45 62.13
N ASP A 472 65.80 -35.33 62.42
CA ASP A 472 64.92 -34.34 61.77
C ASP A 472 63.61 -34.16 62.56
N SER A 473 62.99 -32.99 62.44
CA SER A 473 61.63 -32.74 62.93
C SER A 473 60.75 -32.14 61.82
N TYR A 474 59.49 -32.58 61.75
CA TYR A 474 58.56 -32.12 60.73
C TYR A 474 57.11 -32.12 61.20
N TYR A 475 56.34 -31.24 60.59
CA TYR A 475 54.89 -31.25 60.70
C TYR A 475 54.30 -32.19 59.66
N TYR A 476 53.22 -32.87 60.00
CA TYR A 476 52.52 -33.79 59.10
C TYR A 476 51.01 -33.78 59.33
N ILE A 477 50.28 -34.25 58.32
CA ILE A 477 48.85 -34.54 58.38
C ILE A 477 48.59 -35.85 57.66
N GLU A 478 47.63 -36.63 58.14
CA GLU A 478 47.19 -37.85 57.46
C GLU A 478 46.01 -37.52 56.52
N ILE A 479 46.20 -37.73 55.22
CA ILE A 479 45.15 -37.54 54.21
C ILE A 479 44.96 -38.88 53.51
N ASN A 480 43.74 -39.42 53.56
CA ASN A 480 43.39 -40.70 52.94
C ASN A 480 44.33 -41.86 53.34
N GLY A 481 44.77 -41.91 54.61
CA GLY A 481 45.69 -42.93 55.10
C GLY A 481 47.16 -42.73 54.72
N ILE A 482 47.50 -41.58 54.09
CA ILE A 482 48.86 -41.24 53.70
C ILE A 482 49.37 -40.10 54.59
N GLU A 483 50.49 -40.34 55.25
CA GLU A 483 51.22 -39.32 56.00
C GLU A 483 51.85 -38.31 55.03
N CYS A 484 51.33 -37.08 55.03
CA CYS A 484 51.77 -36.00 54.16
C CYS A 484 52.55 -34.95 54.98
N ARG A 485 53.74 -34.57 54.52
CA ARG A 485 54.54 -33.52 55.19
C ARG A 485 53.82 -32.18 55.05
N VAL A 486 53.88 -31.35 56.10
CA VAL A 486 53.28 -30.02 56.14
C VAL A 486 54.36 -28.96 56.35
N LYS A 487 54.31 -27.90 55.55
CA LYS A 487 55.06 -26.65 55.73
C LYS A 487 54.08 -25.57 56.16
N LYS A 488 54.19 -25.09 57.40
CA LYS A 488 53.34 -24.00 57.92
C LYS A 488 53.75 -22.64 57.33
N ASN A 489 52.82 -21.69 57.31
CA ASN A 489 53.06 -20.29 56.95
C ASN A 489 53.61 -20.06 55.53
N VAL A 490 53.18 -20.88 54.57
CA VAL A 490 53.49 -20.68 53.14
C VAL A 490 52.60 -19.55 52.61
N THR A 491 53.20 -18.57 51.93
CA THR A 491 52.41 -17.49 51.30
C THR A 491 51.82 -17.98 49.99
N GLY A 492 50.50 -17.90 49.85
CA GLY A 492 49.80 -18.20 48.61
C GLY A 492 49.67 -16.99 47.68
N THR A 493 49.16 -17.23 46.47
CA THR A 493 48.89 -16.21 45.45
C THR A 493 47.92 -15.10 45.90
N ASP A 494 47.09 -15.36 46.90
CA ASP A 494 46.16 -14.39 47.50
C ASP A 494 46.85 -13.49 48.55
N GLY A 495 48.15 -13.70 48.79
CA GLY A 495 48.96 -12.98 49.76
C GLY A 495 48.83 -13.47 51.20
N LYS A 496 47.93 -14.42 51.50
CA LYS A 496 47.70 -14.97 52.84
C LYS A 496 48.63 -16.14 53.13
N LYS A 497 48.63 -16.58 54.40
CA LYS A 497 49.44 -17.69 54.89
C LYS A 497 48.58 -18.96 54.95
N HIS A 498 49.08 -20.03 54.35
CA HIS A 498 48.44 -21.34 54.27
C HIS A 498 49.39 -22.45 54.73
N CYS A 499 48.84 -23.66 54.85
CA CYS A 499 49.60 -24.88 55.06
C CYS A 499 49.95 -25.49 53.71
N GLY A 500 51.23 -25.60 53.39
CA GLY A 500 51.70 -26.34 52.22
C GLY A 500 51.83 -27.81 52.55
N VAL A 501 50.95 -28.63 51.98
CA VAL A 501 50.92 -30.09 52.19
C VAL A 501 51.57 -30.78 51.00
N TYR A 502 52.56 -31.62 51.25
CA TYR A 502 53.23 -32.39 50.19
C TYR A 502 52.45 -33.68 49.96
N ILE A 503 51.68 -33.70 48.88
CA ILE A 503 50.86 -34.85 48.49
C ILE A 503 51.45 -35.54 47.24
N PRO A 504 51.26 -36.86 47.11
CA PRO A 504 51.61 -37.56 45.87
C PRO A 504 50.73 -37.07 44.71
N ILE A 505 51.35 -36.70 43.59
CA ILE A 505 50.63 -36.28 42.37
C ILE A 505 51.05 -37.16 41.21
N GLU A 506 50.06 -37.72 40.55
CA GLU A 506 50.26 -38.53 39.36
C GLU A 506 50.56 -37.66 38.14
N TYR A 507 51.53 -38.08 37.34
CA TYR A 507 51.97 -37.36 36.14
C TYR A 507 52.08 -38.31 34.94
N GLY A 508 52.26 -37.71 33.76
CA GLY A 508 52.23 -38.38 32.45
C GLY A 508 50.85 -38.34 31.82
N ALA A 509 50.68 -39.05 30.70
CA ALA A 509 49.38 -39.20 30.07
C ALA A 509 48.52 -40.23 30.81
N ARG A 510 47.27 -39.89 31.13
CA ARG A 510 46.37 -40.74 31.92
C ARG A 510 44.92 -40.62 31.47
N LEU A 511 44.23 -41.77 31.41
CA LEU A 511 42.79 -41.83 31.28
C LEU A 511 42.16 -41.52 32.65
N ILE A 512 41.39 -40.44 32.70
CA ILE A 512 40.66 -40.00 33.90
C ILE A 512 39.35 -40.77 34.06
N GLY A 513 38.70 -41.08 32.94
CA GLY A 513 37.50 -41.90 32.89
C GLY A 513 36.72 -41.69 31.62
N ASP A 514 35.58 -42.37 31.54
CA ASP A 514 34.57 -42.21 30.52
C ASP A 514 33.17 -42.23 31.13
N ASN A 515 32.16 -41.97 30.30
CA ASN A 515 30.76 -41.95 30.71
C ASN A 515 30.03 -43.30 30.53
N SER A 516 30.73 -44.43 30.35
CA SER A 516 30.07 -45.72 30.13
C SER A 516 29.21 -46.17 31.31
N ALA A 517 29.55 -45.74 32.53
CA ALA A 517 28.77 -46.00 33.74
C ALA A 517 27.71 -44.91 33.99
N SER A 518 28.11 -43.64 33.98
CA SER A 518 27.22 -42.48 33.96
C SER A 518 27.99 -41.18 33.68
N ASN A 519 27.28 -40.14 33.21
CA ASN A 519 27.84 -38.79 33.10
C ASN A 519 28.28 -38.24 34.47
N ASP A 520 27.56 -38.56 35.56
CA ASP A 520 27.92 -38.12 36.91
C ASP A 520 29.25 -38.68 37.40
N ILE A 521 29.56 -39.94 37.07
CA ILE A 521 30.85 -40.57 37.40
C ILE A 521 31.98 -39.89 36.63
N LEU A 522 31.81 -39.66 35.33
CA LEU A 522 32.82 -38.96 34.54
C LEU A 522 33.06 -37.54 35.08
N LYS A 523 32.01 -36.79 35.35
CA LYS A 523 32.10 -35.44 35.94
C LYS A 523 32.83 -35.42 37.27
N LYS A 524 32.56 -36.41 38.13
CA LYS A 524 33.28 -36.56 39.41
C LYS A 524 34.78 -36.75 39.15
N ASN A 525 35.15 -37.68 38.27
CA ASN A 525 36.55 -37.93 37.95
C ASN A 525 37.25 -36.70 37.33
N VAL A 526 36.57 -35.95 36.45
CA VAL A 526 37.08 -34.69 35.87
C VAL A 526 37.33 -33.65 36.97
N SER A 527 36.41 -33.53 37.92
CA SER A 527 36.54 -32.58 39.04
C SER A 527 37.70 -32.94 39.98
N GLU A 528 38.02 -34.24 40.09
CA GLU A 528 39.09 -34.78 40.94
C GLU A 528 40.48 -34.77 40.27
N ILE A 529 40.60 -34.35 39.00
CA ILE A 529 41.89 -34.18 38.31
C ILE A 529 42.82 -33.35 39.20
N SER A 530 43.92 -33.94 39.64
CA SER A 530 44.81 -33.34 40.61
C SER A 530 46.02 -32.70 39.92
N ILE A 531 46.38 -31.51 40.38
CA ILE A 531 47.59 -30.77 40.00
C ILE A 531 48.14 -30.09 41.26
N SER A 532 49.46 -29.92 41.35
CA SER A 532 50.07 -29.25 42.50
C SER A 532 49.62 -27.79 42.55
N SER A 533 49.75 -27.14 43.70
CA SER A 533 49.66 -25.67 43.77
C SER A 533 50.90 -25.00 43.17
N GLU A 534 51.94 -25.76 42.82
CA GLU A 534 53.16 -25.23 42.21
C GLU A 534 52.92 -24.91 40.73
N GLN A 535 53.34 -23.72 40.30
CA GLN A 535 53.22 -23.30 38.88
C GLN A 535 54.44 -23.74 38.04
N ASN A 536 55.25 -24.68 38.56
CA ASN A 536 56.34 -25.33 37.84
C ASN A 536 56.38 -26.84 38.16
N GLY A 537 57.18 -27.60 37.41
CA GLY A 537 57.44 -29.02 37.66
C GLY A 537 56.82 -29.97 36.62
N PHE A 538 55.71 -29.61 35.99
CA PHE A 538 55.06 -30.38 34.93
C PHE A 538 55.10 -29.64 33.59
N GLY A 539 55.49 -30.35 32.52
CA GLY A 539 55.64 -29.78 31.17
C GLY A 539 54.43 -30.10 30.29
N THR A 540 54.58 -29.97 28.98
CA THR A 540 53.47 -30.14 28.01
C THR A 540 53.86 -31.21 26.98
N TYR A 541 53.66 -32.49 27.32
CA TYR A 541 53.97 -33.64 26.46
C TYR A 541 52.69 -34.38 26.07
N VAL A 542 52.14 -34.09 24.89
CA VAL A 542 50.85 -34.60 24.39
C VAL A 542 50.96 -35.95 23.70
N GLU A 543 52.12 -36.27 23.12
CA GLU A 543 52.28 -37.50 22.32
C GLU A 543 51.92 -38.80 23.09
N PRO A 544 52.27 -38.95 24.39
CA PRO A 544 51.82 -40.10 25.17
C PRO A 544 50.28 -40.20 25.33
N ALA A 545 49.54 -39.10 25.23
CA ALA A 545 48.07 -39.11 25.25
C ALA A 545 47.51 -39.65 23.94
N PHE A 546 48.06 -39.26 22.78
CA PHE A 546 47.69 -39.86 21.51
C PHE A 546 48.01 -41.35 21.46
N LYS A 547 49.14 -41.75 22.05
CA LYS A 547 49.47 -43.17 22.23
C LYS A 547 48.40 -43.90 23.05
N LEU A 548 47.95 -43.31 24.16
CA LEU A 548 46.92 -43.91 25.01
C LEU A 548 45.61 -44.10 24.25
N ILE A 549 45.20 -43.11 23.45
CA ILE A 549 44.02 -43.18 22.59
C ILE A 549 44.17 -44.28 21.53
N ASN A 550 45.32 -44.33 20.85
CA ASN A 550 45.62 -45.35 19.84
C ASN A 550 45.63 -46.77 20.41
N ASP A 551 46.09 -46.93 21.65
CA ASP A 551 46.29 -48.23 22.32
C ASP A 551 45.09 -48.70 23.14
N ASN A 552 44.03 -47.89 23.28
CA ASN A 552 42.80 -48.22 24.01
C ASN A 552 41.96 -49.30 23.29
N LYS A 553 42.57 -50.48 23.08
CA LYS A 553 42.06 -51.61 22.27
C LYS A 553 40.83 -52.28 22.88
N GLU A 554 40.62 -52.16 24.19
CA GLU A 554 39.50 -52.80 24.89
C GLU A 554 38.17 -52.03 24.77
N LYS A 555 38.19 -50.73 24.45
CA LYS A 555 36.99 -49.87 24.41
C LYS A 555 36.53 -49.43 23.00
N GLN A 556 37.13 -49.96 21.92
CA GLN A 556 36.70 -49.79 20.52
C GLN A 556 36.23 -48.37 20.08
N TYR A 557 36.69 -47.28 20.71
CA TYR A 557 36.28 -45.91 20.37
C TYR A 557 36.46 -45.60 18.88
N LEU A 558 37.54 -46.10 18.27
CA LEU A 558 37.80 -45.91 16.84
C LEU A 558 37.11 -46.93 15.92
N LYS A 559 36.35 -47.91 16.44
CA LYS A 559 35.86 -49.09 15.68
C LYS A 559 34.35 -49.34 15.74
N ASP A 560 33.62 -48.63 16.60
CA ASP A 560 32.17 -48.84 16.81
C ASP A 560 31.26 -48.18 15.75
N GLY A 561 31.86 -47.52 14.75
CA GLY A 561 31.14 -46.88 13.64
C GLY A 561 30.64 -45.46 13.95
N LYS A 562 30.79 -44.96 15.17
CA LYS A 562 30.42 -43.59 15.56
C LYS A 562 31.41 -42.57 15.00
N LYS A 563 30.98 -41.30 14.86
CA LYS A 563 31.91 -40.22 14.47
C LYS A 563 32.81 -39.86 15.64
N ASN A 564 34.12 -39.92 15.42
CA ASN A 564 35.14 -39.66 16.43
C ASN A 564 35.53 -38.18 16.45
N ILE A 565 35.39 -37.51 17.59
CA ILE A 565 35.76 -36.12 17.81
C ILE A 565 36.81 -36.09 18.91
N ILE A 566 38.05 -35.73 18.58
CA ILE A 566 39.08 -35.49 19.59
C ILE A 566 39.23 -34.00 19.79
N ILE A 567 39.14 -33.54 21.04
CA ILE A 567 39.28 -32.14 21.42
C ILE A 567 40.54 -32.00 22.27
N VAL A 568 41.61 -31.49 21.68
CA VAL A 568 42.86 -31.18 22.37
C VAL A 568 42.76 -29.78 22.96
N LEU A 569 42.97 -29.65 24.27
CA LEU A 569 42.93 -28.38 25.00
C LEU A 569 44.28 -28.15 25.67
N ALA A 570 44.99 -27.09 25.30
CA ALA A 570 46.33 -26.79 25.84
C ALA A 570 46.59 -25.29 25.99
N ASP A 571 47.46 -24.92 26.94
CA ASP A 571 47.80 -23.53 27.26
C ASP A 571 49.29 -23.19 27.15
N GLY A 572 50.10 -24.14 26.65
CA GLY A 572 51.55 -24.07 26.61
C GLY A 572 52.17 -24.50 25.29
N ILE A 573 53.49 -24.39 25.19
CA ILE A 573 54.30 -24.91 24.07
C ILE A 573 54.60 -26.38 24.31
N PHE A 574 54.34 -27.24 23.31
CA PHE A 574 54.61 -28.67 23.40
C PHE A 574 56.11 -28.98 23.47
N ASN A 575 56.48 -29.95 24.30
CA ASN A 575 57.86 -30.41 24.52
C ASN A 575 58.18 -31.74 23.84
N ASP A 576 57.30 -32.24 22.96
CA ASP A 576 57.51 -33.52 22.27
C ASP A 576 58.38 -33.36 21.01
N ASP A 577 59.33 -34.27 20.82
CA ASP A 577 60.21 -34.31 19.64
C ASP A 577 59.66 -35.18 18.49
N SER A 578 58.52 -35.86 18.68
CA SER A 578 57.97 -36.80 17.69
C SER A 578 56.45 -36.74 17.55
N ASN A 579 55.96 -36.73 16.31
CA ASN A 579 54.53 -36.72 15.95
C ASN A 579 54.03 -38.08 15.42
N LYS A 580 54.62 -39.20 15.85
CA LYS A 580 54.34 -40.53 15.26
C LYS A 580 52.96 -41.06 15.63
N GLU A 581 52.58 -40.96 16.89
CA GLU A 581 51.28 -41.40 17.41
C GLU A 581 50.16 -40.46 16.97
N LEU A 582 50.41 -39.14 16.89
CA LEU A 582 49.50 -38.21 16.23
C LEU A 582 49.20 -38.62 14.78
N GLN A 583 50.21 -38.95 13.98
CA GLN A 583 49.99 -39.35 12.59
C GLN A 583 49.25 -40.69 12.48
N LYS A 584 49.57 -41.64 13.36
CA LYS A 584 48.83 -42.90 13.45
C LYS A 584 47.36 -42.67 13.83
N LEU A 585 47.08 -41.73 14.73
CA LEU A 585 45.73 -41.34 15.10
C LEU A 585 45.00 -40.69 13.92
N LYS A 586 45.63 -39.72 13.24
CA LYS A 586 45.06 -39.09 12.02
C LYS A 586 44.68 -40.11 10.95
N ASN A 587 45.58 -41.05 10.63
CA ASN A 587 45.30 -42.11 9.65
C ASN A 587 44.13 -43.01 10.09
N THR A 588 44.02 -43.28 11.39
CA THR A 588 42.92 -44.09 11.93
C THR A 588 41.58 -43.34 11.84
N LEU A 589 41.56 -42.03 12.11
CA LEU A 589 40.37 -41.19 11.98
C LEU A 589 39.94 -40.98 10.54
N GLU A 590 40.90 -40.88 9.61
CA GLU A 590 40.63 -40.83 8.18
C GLU A 590 39.87 -42.08 7.72
N THR A 591 40.29 -43.26 8.20
CA THR A 591 39.64 -44.55 7.88
C THR A 591 38.27 -44.70 8.54
N ASN A 592 38.16 -44.33 9.82
CA ASN A 592 37.00 -44.67 10.65
C ASN A 592 35.98 -43.54 10.80
N GLY A 593 36.24 -42.36 10.21
CA GLY A 593 35.41 -41.18 10.33
C GLY A 593 35.65 -40.46 11.65
N GLY A 594 36.45 -39.40 11.61
CA GLY A 594 36.68 -38.56 12.77
C GLY A 594 37.56 -37.36 12.50
N GLU A 595 37.61 -36.45 13.47
CA GLU A 595 38.28 -35.16 13.36
C GLU A 595 38.98 -34.82 14.69
N ILE A 596 40.13 -34.16 14.57
CA ILE A 596 40.86 -33.58 15.70
C ILE A 596 40.64 -32.08 15.67
N TYR A 597 40.11 -31.55 16.75
CA TYR A 597 39.94 -30.13 17.00
C TYR A 597 40.88 -29.71 18.12
N CYS A 598 41.53 -28.57 17.96
CA CYS A 598 42.52 -28.07 18.91
C CYS A 598 42.09 -26.70 19.43
N VAL A 599 42.03 -26.54 20.75
CA VAL A 599 41.66 -25.31 21.44
C VAL A 599 42.87 -24.82 22.25
N GLY A 600 43.41 -23.68 21.85
CA GLY A 600 44.40 -22.94 22.61
C GLY A 600 43.73 -22.13 23.71
N PHE A 601 44.21 -22.28 24.94
CA PHE A 601 43.58 -21.70 26.12
C PHE A 601 44.44 -20.63 26.78
N GLY A 602 43.92 -19.40 26.85
CA GLY A 602 44.68 -18.26 27.37
C GLY A 602 44.41 -16.98 26.58
N SER A 603 45.30 -16.00 26.72
CA SER A 603 45.21 -14.70 26.02
C SER A 603 45.77 -14.72 24.59
N GLY A 604 46.37 -15.84 24.15
CA GLY A 604 46.82 -16.09 22.78
C GLY A 604 48.34 -16.10 22.60
N THR A 605 49.11 -15.77 23.65
CA THR A 605 50.58 -15.78 23.64
C THR A 605 51.16 -16.95 24.42
N GLU A 606 50.33 -17.68 25.17
CA GLU A 606 50.76 -18.72 26.10
C GLU A 606 50.91 -20.09 25.45
N TYR A 607 50.11 -20.37 24.40
CA TYR A 607 50.12 -21.63 23.65
C TYR A 607 50.67 -21.46 22.24
N ASP A 608 51.16 -22.55 21.64
CA ASP A 608 51.58 -22.58 20.25
C ASP A 608 50.39 -22.87 19.32
N SER A 609 49.78 -21.79 18.80
CA SER A 609 48.64 -21.88 17.90
C SER A 609 48.98 -22.57 16.58
N THR A 610 50.23 -22.51 16.12
CA THR A 610 50.67 -23.17 14.89
C THR A 610 50.80 -24.68 15.11
N ALA A 611 51.40 -25.10 16.22
CA ALA A 611 51.47 -26.51 16.59
C ALA A 611 50.07 -27.10 16.78
N LEU A 612 49.17 -26.41 17.49
CA LEU A 612 47.78 -26.83 17.66
C LEU A 612 47.03 -26.93 16.32
N ALA A 613 47.18 -25.94 15.44
CA ALA A 613 46.59 -25.99 14.10
C ALA A 613 47.12 -27.20 13.31
N ASN A 614 48.42 -27.48 13.35
CA ASN A 614 49.02 -28.64 12.67
C ASN A 614 48.58 -29.99 13.27
N MET A 615 48.19 -30.03 14.55
CA MET A 615 47.62 -31.21 15.19
C MET A 615 46.18 -31.47 14.78
N SER A 616 45.39 -30.41 14.55
CA SER A 616 44.01 -30.54 14.10
C SER A 616 43.89 -31.18 12.72
N THR A 617 42.73 -31.73 12.39
CA THR A 617 42.42 -32.25 11.03
C THR A 617 41.95 -31.16 10.08
N ASN A 618 41.44 -30.04 10.61
CA ASN A 618 40.95 -28.91 9.83
C ASN A 618 41.97 -27.77 9.70
N ASN A 619 43.21 -27.98 10.16
CA ASN A 619 44.29 -27.00 10.20
C ASN A 619 43.93 -25.70 10.93
N LYS A 620 43.12 -25.78 12.01
CA LYS A 620 42.71 -24.64 12.83
C LYS A 620 43.04 -24.85 14.30
N CYS A 621 43.48 -23.76 14.93
CA CYS A 621 43.50 -23.61 16.38
C CYS A 621 42.34 -22.70 16.78
N TYR A 622 41.41 -23.20 17.59
CA TYR A 622 40.36 -22.41 18.20
C TYR A 622 40.91 -21.72 19.44
N GLU A 623 40.38 -20.56 19.79
CA GLU A 623 40.83 -19.81 20.96
C GLU A 623 39.72 -19.78 22.01
N ALA A 624 40.10 -19.97 23.27
CA ALA A 624 39.24 -19.77 24.42
C ALA A 624 40.00 -19.10 25.56
N LYS A 625 39.28 -18.33 26.38
CA LYS A 625 39.88 -17.47 27.42
C LYS A 625 39.44 -17.85 28.83
N ASP A 626 38.27 -18.46 28.96
CA ASP A 626 37.63 -18.86 30.21
C ASP A 626 36.73 -20.10 30.00
N ALA A 627 36.08 -20.58 31.06
CA ALA A 627 35.20 -21.74 30.98
C ALA A 627 34.00 -21.56 30.02
N GLY A 628 33.43 -20.36 29.93
CA GLY A 628 32.26 -20.09 29.09
C GLY A 628 32.60 -20.09 27.60
N THR A 629 33.72 -19.48 27.24
CA THR A 629 34.25 -19.51 25.87
C THR A 629 34.69 -20.91 25.47
N LEU A 630 35.28 -21.71 26.38
CA LEU A 630 35.55 -23.14 26.14
C LEU A 630 34.27 -23.93 25.85
N LEU A 631 33.25 -23.80 26.69
CA LEU A 631 31.96 -24.48 26.49
C LEU A 631 31.34 -24.09 25.13
N THR A 632 31.40 -22.81 24.78
CA THR A 632 30.93 -22.31 23.48
C THR A 632 31.67 -23.00 22.34
N LYS A 633 33.00 -23.11 22.41
CA LYS A 633 33.79 -23.80 21.38
C LYS A 633 33.50 -25.29 21.29
N PHE A 634 33.31 -25.98 22.42
CA PHE A 634 32.92 -27.39 22.39
C PHE A 634 31.57 -27.59 21.68
N ASN A 635 30.59 -26.71 21.94
CA ASN A 635 29.29 -26.76 21.27
C ASN A 635 29.36 -26.37 19.77
N GLU A 636 30.16 -25.37 19.41
CA GLU A 636 30.39 -25.00 18.00
C GLU A 636 31.03 -26.15 17.21
N ILE A 637 32.04 -26.80 17.80
CA ILE A 637 32.69 -27.98 17.22
C ILE A 637 31.64 -29.06 16.96
N LEU A 638 30.79 -29.34 17.94
CA LEU A 638 29.71 -30.33 17.82
C LEU A 638 28.70 -30.00 16.72
N ALA A 639 28.35 -28.72 16.55
CA ALA A 639 27.41 -28.28 15.50
C ALA A 639 28.00 -28.40 14.09
N SER A 640 29.33 -28.33 13.95
CA SER A 640 30.02 -28.38 12.65
C SER A 640 30.16 -29.79 12.05
N VAL A 641 29.61 -30.81 12.72
CA VAL A 641 29.86 -32.23 12.47
C VAL A 641 29.20 -32.79 11.18
N GLY A 642 28.41 -32.01 10.42
CA GLY A 642 27.91 -32.36 9.07
C GLY A 642 27.87 -31.17 8.09
N LYS A 643 28.23 -31.37 6.81
CA LYS A 643 28.21 -30.29 5.78
C LYS A 643 26.75 -29.96 5.47
N THR A 644 26.22 -28.91 6.09
CA THR A 644 24.86 -28.42 5.83
C THR A 644 24.90 -27.24 4.88
N GLN A 645 24.10 -27.32 3.82
CA GLN A 645 23.98 -26.29 2.79
C GLN A 645 22.52 -25.90 2.63
N LYS A 646 22.29 -24.77 1.96
CA LYS A 646 20.96 -24.26 1.65
C LYS A 646 20.88 -23.93 0.16
N GLY A 647 19.71 -24.11 -0.42
CA GLY A 647 19.38 -23.63 -1.75
C GLY A 647 17.89 -23.38 -1.88
N ILE A 648 17.51 -22.71 -2.96
CA ILE A 648 16.13 -22.43 -3.32
C ILE A 648 15.90 -23.13 -4.65
N THR A 649 14.73 -23.76 -4.81
CA THR A 649 14.39 -24.34 -6.12
C THR A 649 14.32 -23.26 -7.20
N GLN A 650 14.54 -23.68 -8.44
CA GLN A 650 14.26 -22.89 -9.63
C GLN A 650 13.27 -23.67 -10.49
N ASN A 651 12.11 -23.08 -10.72
CA ASN A 651 10.96 -23.73 -11.33
C ASN A 651 10.65 -25.08 -10.65
N GLY A 652 10.71 -25.13 -9.32
CA GLY A 652 10.50 -26.32 -8.49
C GLY A 652 11.63 -27.36 -8.51
N LYS A 653 12.76 -27.09 -9.15
CA LYS A 653 13.92 -28.01 -9.23
C LYS A 653 15.13 -27.47 -8.48
N ILE A 654 15.90 -28.34 -7.86
CA ILE A 654 17.19 -28.00 -7.26
C ILE A 654 18.21 -29.11 -7.54
N THR A 655 19.46 -28.70 -7.76
CA THR A 655 20.62 -29.61 -7.79
C THR A 655 21.53 -29.23 -6.65
N PHE A 656 21.89 -30.21 -5.82
CA PHE A 656 22.78 -30.01 -4.68
C PHE A 656 24.22 -29.79 -5.16
N GLU A 657 25.04 -29.13 -4.36
CA GLU A 657 26.49 -29.15 -4.62
C GLU A 657 27.02 -30.59 -4.70
N GLU A 658 28.06 -30.78 -5.50
CA GLU A 658 28.72 -32.08 -5.63
C GLU A 658 29.20 -32.58 -4.27
N ALA A 659 28.80 -33.81 -3.94
CA ALA A 659 29.16 -34.49 -2.71
C ALA A 659 30.65 -34.84 -2.68
N LYS A 660 31.23 -34.93 -1.48
CA LYS A 660 32.67 -35.21 -1.33
C LYS A 660 33.06 -36.57 -1.92
N ASN A 661 32.30 -37.61 -1.60
CA ASN A 661 32.44 -38.97 -2.12
C ASN A 661 31.14 -39.44 -2.80
N THR A 662 31.15 -40.64 -3.39
CA THR A 662 29.97 -41.25 -4.01
C THR A 662 28.82 -41.33 -3.03
N ILE A 663 27.62 -40.94 -3.44
CA ILE A 663 26.43 -40.99 -2.60
C ILE A 663 26.09 -42.45 -2.32
N LYS A 664 25.88 -42.78 -1.05
CA LYS A 664 25.48 -44.10 -0.60
C LYS A 664 23.99 -44.10 -0.25
N VAL A 665 23.28 -45.06 -0.82
CA VAL A 665 21.88 -45.36 -0.46
C VAL A 665 21.77 -46.81 -0.05
N SER A 666 21.29 -47.05 1.17
CA SER A 666 20.97 -48.37 1.71
C SER A 666 19.95 -48.25 2.84
N GLU A 667 19.46 -49.36 3.39
CA GLU A 667 18.61 -49.34 4.59
C GLU A 667 19.28 -48.61 5.78
N GLU A 668 20.60 -48.77 5.94
CA GLU A 668 21.35 -48.10 7.01
C GLU A 668 21.76 -46.66 6.67
N CYS A 669 21.74 -46.29 5.38
CA CYS A 669 22.10 -44.97 4.87
C CYS A 669 20.98 -44.41 3.98
N PRO A 670 19.79 -44.14 4.53
CA PRO A 670 18.68 -43.64 3.72
C PRO A 670 18.84 -42.16 3.38
N ILE A 671 18.38 -41.73 2.19
CA ILE A 671 18.15 -40.29 1.97
C ILE A 671 16.79 -39.95 2.55
N VAL A 672 16.76 -39.03 3.52
CA VAL A 672 15.52 -38.67 4.23
C VAL A 672 15.21 -37.21 3.97
N ALA A 673 14.03 -36.94 3.40
CA ALA A 673 13.48 -35.60 3.32
C ALA A 673 12.48 -35.38 4.46
N THR A 674 12.68 -34.34 5.25
CA THR A 674 11.80 -33.93 6.34
C THR A 674 11.36 -32.48 6.19
N TYR A 675 10.32 -32.09 6.90
CA TYR A 675 9.86 -30.72 7.04
C TYR A 675 9.34 -30.47 8.46
N GLY A 676 9.29 -29.21 8.88
CA GLY A 676 8.94 -28.82 10.24
C GLY A 676 10.15 -28.41 11.09
N ASP A 677 9.87 -28.00 12.32
CA ASP A 677 10.87 -27.48 13.25
C ASP A 677 11.63 -28.61 13.93
N SER A 678 12.79 -28.30 14.55
CA SER A 678 13.68 -29.30 15.16
C SER A 678 13.03 -30.20 16.21
N GLU A 679 11.92 -29.76 16.80
CA GLU A 679 11.16 -30.50 17.81
C GLU A 679 10.05 -31.39 17.20
N ASN A 680 9.61 -31.12 15.95
CA ASN A 680 8.47 -31.76 15.30
C ASN A 680 8.73 -31.98 13.79
N GLU A 681 9.82 -32.67 13.45
CA GLU A 681 10.10 -33.02 12.05
C GLU A 681 9.18 -34.15 11.55
N THR A 682 8.50 -33.89 10.44
CA THR A 682 7.70 -34.88 9.72
C THR A 682 8.45 -35.37 8.49
N VAL A 683 8.47 -36.69 8.27
CA VAL A 683 9.10 -37.30 7.10
C VAL A 683 8.22 -37.08 5.87
N LEU A 684 8.78 -36.45 4.84
CA LEU A 684 8.15 -36.31 3.53
C LEU A 684 8.38 -37.56 2.68
N PHE A 685 9.62 -38.05 2.62
CA PHE A 685 9.97 -39.31 1.97
C PHE A 685 11.29 -39.88 2.50
N THR A 686 11.49 -41.19 2.25
CA THR A 686 12.72 -41.92 2.59
C THR A 686 13.14 -42.77 1.40
N CYS A 687 14.38 -42.60 0.94
CA CYS A 687 15.04 -43.37 -0.09
C CYS A 687 15.96 -44.41 0.55
N THR A 688 15.77 -45.67 0.23
CA THR A 688 16.66 -46.80 0.57
C THR A 688 17.06 -47.53 -0.71
N SER A 689 17.88 -48.56 -0.60
CA SER A 689 18.25 -49.42 -1.74
C SER A 689 17.04 -50.02 -2.45
N ASP A 690 15.98 -50.30 -1.70
CA ASP A 690 14.85 -51.10 -2.16
C ASP A 690 13.84 -50.29 -2.95
N ASN A 691 13.86 -48.96 -2.81
CA ASN A 691 12.95 -48.05 -3.51
C ASN A 691 13.69 -47.01 -4.37
N ALA A 692 15.01 -47.11 -4.52
CA ALA A 692 15.84 -46.17 -5.27
C ALA A 692 15.34 -45.96 -6.71
N ASP A 693 14.89 -47.03 -7.37
CA ASP A 693 14.36 -46.98 -8.74
C ASP A 693 13.00 -46.26 -8.84
N GLU A 694 12.22 -46.23 -7.75
CA GLU A 694 10.93 -45.52 -7.68
C GLU A 694 11.09 -44.05 -7.27
N MET A 695 12.23 -43.67 -6.69
CA MET A 695 12.46 -42.35 -6.11
C MET A 695 12.31 -41.20 -7.09
N TRP A 696 12.78 -41.37 -8.33
CA TRP A 696 12.61 -40.33 -9.34
C TRP A 696 11.13 -40.14 -9.69
N ASN A 697 10.45 -41.24 -10.02
CA ASN A 697 9.08 -41.19 -10.53
C ASN A 697 8.09 -40.71 -9.48
N LYS A 698 8.27 -41.14 -8.22
CA LYS A 698 7.34 -40.86 -7.12
C LYS A 698 7.70 -39.63 -6.29
N TYR A 699 8.98 -39.34 -6.12
CA TYR A 699 9.44 -38.30 -5.18
C TYR A 699 10.33 -37.22 -5.84
N GLY A 700 10.59 -37.33 -7.14
CA GLY A 700 11.41 -36.37 -7.89
C GLY A 700 12.88 -36.38 -7.52
N LEU A 701 13.38 -37.40 -6.80
CA LEU A 701 14.77 -37.47 -6.37
C LEU A 701 15.61 -38.25 -7.39
N LYS A 702 16.69 -37.63 -7.88
CA LYS A 702 17.68 -38.25 -8.77
C LYS A 702 19.05 -38.24 -8.11
N ILE A 703 19.77 -39.35 -8.26
CA ILE A 703 21.14 -39.53 -7.79
C ILE A 703 22.00 -39.87 -8.99
N ASP A 704 23.06 -39.11 -9.21
CA ASP A 704 24.01 -39.31 -10.30
C ASP A 704 25.44 -39.22 -9.76
N GLY A 705 25.96 -40.38 -9.32
CA GLY A 705 27.27 -40.51 -8.70
C GLY A 705 27.41 -39.71 -7.40
N LYS A 706 27.86 -38.46 -7.52
CA LYS A 706 28.08 -37.51 -6.41
C LYS A 706 27.06 -36.37 -6.37
N ILE A 707 26.10 -36.35 -7.28
CA ILE A 707 25.14 -35.26 -7.41
C ILE A 707 23.74 -35.77 -7.04
N ILE A 708 23.04 -35.01 -6.19
CA ILE A 708 21.61 -35.18 -5.95
C ILE A 708 20.86 -34.05 -6.64
N SER A 709 19.77 -34.38 -7.31
CA SER A 709 18.79 -33.39 -7.77
C SER A 709 17.40 -33.75 -7.27
N TRP A 710 16.60 -32.74 -6.97
CA TRP A 710 15.24 -32.92 -6.51
C TRP A 710 14.27 -32.04 -7.31
N ASP A 711 13.15 -32.63 -7.74
CA ASP A 711 12.10 -31.98 -8.52
C ASP A 711 10.77 -32.05 -7.76
N ALA A 712 10.41 -30.93 -7.13
CA ALA A 712 9.16 -30.80 -6.37
C ALA A 712 7.92 -30.92 -7.26
N LYS A 713 8.01 -30.58 -8.56
CA LYS A 713 6.89 -30.73 -9.50
C LYS A 713 6.62 -32.20 -9.77
N GLN A 714 7.68 -32.99 -9.95
CA GLN A 714 7.54 -34.44 -10.11
C GLN A 714 6.92 -35.07 -8.85
N PHE A 715 7.34 -34.65 -7.66
CA PHE A 715 6.69 -35.06 -6.41
C PHE A 715 5.19 -34.68 -6.39
N ALA A 716 4.84 -33.43 -6.70
CA ALA A 716 3.47 -32.96 -6.67
C ALA A 716 2.57 -33.67 -7.71
N ILE A 717 3.11 -34.00 -8.89
CA ILE A 717 2.41 -34.77 -9.93
C ILE A 717 2.15 -36.20 -9.47
N ALA A 718 3.14 -36.85 -8.86
CA ALA A 718 3.02 -38.25 -8.44
C ALA A 718 2.20 -38.45 -7.16
N ASN A 719 2.06 -37.40 -6.33
CA ASN A 719 1.35 -37.42 -5.06
C ASN A 719 0.19 -36.42 -5.07
N GLU A 720 -0.75 -36.65 -5.99
CA GLU A 720 -1.89 -35.77 -6.21
C GLU A 720 -2.68 -35.53 -4.91
N GLY A 721 -3.03 -34.28 -4.63
CA GLY A 721 -3.69 -33.86 -3.39
C GLY A 721 -2.77 -33.60 -2.19
N ILE A 722 -1.49 -33.99 -2.23
CA ILE A 722 -0.51 -33.67 -1.19
C ILE A 722 0.19 -32.35 -1.54
N LYS A 723 0.06 -31.34 -0.66
CA LYS A 723 0.80 -30.08 -0.79
C LYS A 723 2.25 -30.30 -0.38
N VAL A 724 3.19 -29.91 -1.23
CA VAL A 724 4.62 -29.94 -0.86
C VAL A 724 4.89 -28.84 0.16
N PRO A 725 5.57 -29.13 1.28
CA PRO A 725 5.98 -28.12 2.24
C PRO A 725 6.88 -27.07 1.61
N ASN A 726 6.75 -25.81 2.06
CA ASN A 726 7.55 -24.70 1.53
C ASN A 726 9.02 -24.75 1.99
N ASN A 727 9.32 -25.48 3.07
CA ASN A 727 10.65 -25.66 3.64
C ASN A 727 10.94 -27.15 3.80
N ILE A 728 12.02 -27.62 3.18
CA ILE A 728 12.41 -29.04 3.21
C ILE A 728 13.85 -29.19 3.67
N LYS A 729 14.12 -30.23 4.46
CA LYS A 729 15.44 -30.64 4.90
C LYS A 729 15.75 -32.01 4.30
N ILE A 730 16.88 -32.17 3.63
CA ILE A 730 17.28 -33.45 3.00
C ILE A 730 18.61 -33.93 3.58
N LYS A 731 18.57 -35.07 4.25
CA LYS A 731 19.76 -35.74 4.77
C LYS A 731 20.19 -36.84 3.81
N TYR A 732 21.47 -36.91 3.47
CA TYR A 732 22.03 -37.99 2.63
C TYR A 732 23.41 -38.44 3.12
N TYR A 733 23.85 -39.59 2.63
CA TYR A 733 25.11 -40.22 3.01
C TYR A 733 26.06 -40.40 1.83
N ILE A 734 27.36 -40.42 2.11
CA ILE A 734 28.44 -40.64 1.15
C ILE A 734 29.33 -41.80 1.61
N SER A 735 29.94 -42.53 0.68
CA SER A 735 30.81 -43.66 0.99
C SER A 735 32.06 -43.23 1.77
N ARG A 736 32.61 -44.15 2.59
CA ARG A 736 33.97 -44.02 3.13
C ARG A 736 35.00 -44.12 1.99
N GLN A 737 36.16 -43.48 2.14
CA GLN A 737 37.28 -43.64 1.20
C GLN A 737 38.00 -44.97 1.42
#